data_AF-A0A1G1PL28-F1
#
_entry.id   AF-A0A1G1PL28-F1
#
_cell.length_a   1.000
_cell.length_b   1.000
_cell.length_c   1.000
_cell.angle_alpha   90.00
_cell.angle_beta   90.00
_cell.angle_gamma   90.00
#
_symmetry.space_group_name_H-M   'P 1'
#
loop_
_entity.id
_entity.type
_entity.pdbx_description
1 polymer ?
#
loop_
_entity_poly.entity_id
_entity_poly.type
_entity_poly.pdbx_seq_one_letter_code
_entity_poly.pdbx_strand_id
1 'polypeptide(L)'
;MMQDRHPGKEKREFIRLDSVFPVEYQLLENNKAVSEDWHHGFTNNVSSGGLCLELLKVDSATLKLLERPHEVELNLKIYIPIHRPASHATARILWLRKEPQHISQYRLGLQYDKIDKKDVRRIIRFAIGRLWLPRLALAVMGILFLAFIISAYNNFRLSAYNKKLIEEIVDMLQDSKKSKEELENIRKEREALETRLQESNANIKAEEEELNRKVRFLEDAQRIGEGRADIIKIQESEIQKLKTMLSDLTQNRQDIIQKIGDLDKMEDTVEVKLREIKEKKAALEKENFEKMYQWVRVHQNPRTGLIASFEGDGELGDQAFTYDQALAAIVFSHFKDYALARKILDFYLGQAKKEQVFYNGYYVSTGEVSEFVIHSGPNLWLGIAVLQYTKLSGDNKYLPLARDIAGWMLKLQKEDKEGGLRGGPQTSWYSTEHNLDGFAFFDMLYRINSEAAYRKAAQDTLLWLKNHAYDNPAVPIKRGRGDATIATDTYAWSIASLGPQRLAEMGMDPEAIMKFAEDNCGVALDYIRPGGESIAVKGFDFAKQRHLARGGIISCEWTAQMALSYKLLSRYYGSSGNREKVKLYQDKAEEYLEELTKMLIASASRTGQGQGCLPYASSDFVDTGHGWMTPKGKNTGSLSATIYAILAYYGLNPLELAN
;
A
#
# COMPACT_ATOMS: atom_id res chain seq x y z
N MET A 1 74.63 18.02 50.18
CA MET A 1 75.56 17.02 49.62
C MET A 1 75.57 17.19 48.11
N MET A 2 76.74 17.05 47.51
CA MET A 2 77.10 17.50 46.16
C MET A 2 76.25 16.92 45.03
N GLN A 3 76.09 17.77 44.01
CA GLN A 3 75.89 17.50 42.58
C GLN A 3 75.89 16.04 42.13
N ASP A 4 74.85 15.68 41.36
CA ASP A 4 75.13 15.24 40.00
C ASP A 4 74.06 15.77 39.02
N ARG A 5 74.52 16.51 38.01
CA ARG A 5 73.68 17.04 36.92
C ARG A 5 73.71 16.01 35.80
N HIS A 6 72.56 15.45 35.42
CA HIS A 6 72.42 14.72 34.15
C HIS A 6 71.33 15.38 33.28
N PRO A 7 71.58 15.61 31.99
CA PRO A 7 70.69 16.39 31.13
C PRO A 7 69.56 15.53 30.53
N GLY A 8 68.36 16.13 30.42
CA GLY A 8 67.46 15.94 29.27
C GLY A 8 66.50 14.74 29.27
N LYS A 9 65.25 15.02 29.63
CA LYS A 9 64.05 14.22 29.32
C LYS A 9 63.91 13.95 27.82
N GLU A 10 63.81 12.67 27.42
CA GLU A 10 62.96 12.19 26.31
C GLU A 10 62.79 10.66 26.42
N LYS A 11 61.82 10.20 27.22
CA LYS A 11 61.25 8.84 27.03
C LYS A 11 60.41 8.90 25.76
N ARG A 12 60.99 8.57 24.60
CA ARG A 12 60.26 8.56 23.33
C ARG A 12 59.29 7.36 23.31
N GLU A 13 58.00 7.64 23.38
CA GLU A 13 56.95 6.65 23.12
C GLU A 13 56.94 6.35 21.62
N PHE A 14 57.55 5.23 21.23
CA PHE A 14 57.35 4.70 19.88
C PHE A 14 55.91 4.20 19.74
N ILE A 15 55.25 4.55 18.64
CA ILE A 15 54.00 3.92 18.24
C ILE A 15 54.36 2.55 17.68
N ARG A 16 54.00 1.49 18.41
CA ARG A 16 54.24 0.12 17.99
C ARG A 16 53.15 -0.33 17.01
N LEU A 17 53.59 -0.79 15.85
CA LEU A 17 52.78 -1.28 14.76
C LEU A 17 52.68 -2.80 14.82
N ASP A 18 51.54 -3.34 14.42
CA ASP A 18 51.29 -4.76 14.13
C ASP A 18 51.80 -5.18 12.74
N SER A 19 52.36 -4.24 11.97
CA SER A 19 53.09 -4.49 10.71
C SER A 19 54.48 -3.89 10.72
N VAL A 20 55.31 -4.34 9.79
CA VAL A 20 56.65 -3.78 9.56
C VAL A 20 56.67 -2.82 8.36
N PHE A 21 57.40 -1.73 8.50
CA PHE A 21 57.86 -0.89 7.38
C PHE A 21 59.20 -1.41 6.89
N PRO A 22 59.34 -1.75 5.61
CA PRO A 22 60.65 -1.97 5.00
C PRO A 22 61.45 -0.67 5.06
N VAL A 23 62.70 -0.78 5.48
CA VAL A 23 63.64 0.34 5.53
C VAL A 23 64.91 -0.09 4.81
N GLU A 24 65.31 0.66 3.80
CA GLU A 24 66.66 0.54 3.24
C GLU A 24 67.55 1.56 3.94
N TYR A 25 68.77 1.17 4.27
CA TYR A 25 69.74 2.05 4.90
C TYR A 25 71.13 1.97 4.26
N GLN A 26 71.85 3.08 4.28
CA GLN A 26 73.21 3.20 3.81
C GLN A 26 74.04 3.97 4.85
N LEU A 27 75.24 3.49 5.17
CA LEU A 27 76.12 4.11 6.16
C LEU A 27 76.85 5.31 5.56
N LEU A 28 76.87 6.41 6.29
CA LEU A 28 77.56 7.65 5.94
C LEU A 28 78.67 7.92 6.96
N GLU A 29 79.88 8.17 6.49
CA GLU A 29 81.01 8.67 7.29
C GLU A 29 81.40 10.03 6.72
N ASN A 30 81.43 11.08 7.55
CA ASN A 30 81.70 12.46 7.10
C ASN A 30 80.83 12.92 5.91
N ASN A 31 79.52 12.63 5.92
CA ASN A 31 78.56 12.92 4.84
C ASN A 31 78.83 12.22 3.49
N LYS A 32 79.72 11.21 3.43
CA LYS A 32 79.94 10.38 2.23
C LYS A 32 79.53 8.94 2.50
N ALA A 33 78.91 8.30 1.51
CA ALA A 33 78.53 6.89 1.61
C ALA A 33 79.77 6.01 1.73
N VAL A 34 79.78 5.12 2.73
CA VAL A 34 80.88 4.19 2.98
C VAL A 34 80.89 3.04 1.95
N SER A 35 79.72 2.70 1.41
CA SER A 35 79.52 1.78 0.29
C SER A 35 78.35 2.25 -0.57
N GLU A 36 78.32 1.89 -1.85
CA GLU A 36 77.17 2.11 -2.74
C GLU A 36 75.98 1.18 -2.42
N ASP A 37 76.22 0.12 -1.64
CA ASP A 37 75.21 -0.87 -1.30
C ASP A 37 74.19 -0.34 -0.28
N TRP A 38 72.91 -0.55 -0.59
CA TRP A 38 71.80 -0.33 0.34
C TRP A 38 71.51 -1.63 1.09
N HIS A 39 71.54 -1.56 2.41
CA HIS A 39 71.20 -2.67 3.28
C HIS A 39 69.71 -2.64 3.64
N HIS A 40 69.13 -3.81 3.92
CA HIS A 40 67.72 -3.93 4.28
C HIS A 40 67.53 -4.12 5.77
N GLY A 41 66.54 -3.43 6.32
CA GLY A 41 66.02 -3.61 7.66
C GLY A 41 64.52 -3.38 7.67
N PHE A 42 63.94 -3.46 8.85
CA PHE A 42 62.53 -3.15 9.03
C PHE A 42 62.27 -2.47 10.36
N THR A 43 61.15 -1.76 10.45
CA THR A 43 60.70 -1.17 11.71
C THR A 43 59.21 -1.42 11.93
N ASN A 44 58.85 -1.75 13.16
CA ASN A 44 57.48 -1.74 13.65
C ASN A 44 57.32 -0.72 14.80
N ASN A 45 58.27 0.20 14.98
CA ASN A 45 58.32 1.14 16.08
C ASN A 45 58.76 2.49 15.54
N VAL A 46 57.80 3.41 15.38
CA VAL A 46 58.05 4.73 14.79
C VAL A 46 57.64 5.85 15.74
N SER A 47 58.35 6.97 15.68
CA SER A 47 58.06 8.19 16.45
C SER A 47 58.30 9.42 15.60
N SER A 48 57.86 10.59 16.05
CA SER A 48 58.07 11.85 15.33
C SER A 48 59.56 12.23 15.20
N GLY A 49 60.40 11.74 16.13
CA GLY A 49 61.82 12.05 16.19
C GLY A 49 62.75 10.91 15.75
N GLY A 50 62.22 9.75 15.35
CA GLY A 50 63.05 8.61 14.98
C GLY A 50 62.29 7.29 14.88
N LEU A 51 63.01 6.19 14.63
CA LEU A 51 62.45 4.84 14.54
C LEU A 51 63.38 3.83 15.23
N CYS A 52 62.86 2.65 15.59
CA CYS A 52 63.69 1.51 15.98
C CYS A 52 63.87 0.59 14.78
N LEU A 53 65.08 0.51 14.25
CA LEU A 53 65.41 -0.33 13.11
C LEU A 53 65.82 -1.73 13.59
N GLU A 54 65.23 -2.76 13.01
CA GLU A 54 65.57 -4.16 13.26
C GLU A 54 66.31 -4.75 12.05
N LEU A 55 67.41 -5.46 12.32
CA LEU A 55 68.29 -6.05 11.31
C LEU A 55 68.37 -7.57 11.48
N LEU A 56 68.26 -8.31 10.36
CA LEU A 56 68.27 -9.78 10.35
C LEU A 56 69.69 -10.35 10.23
N LYS A 57 70.43 -9.90 9.22
CA LYS A 57 71.80 -10.33 8.91
C LYS A 57 72.60 -9.10 8.52
N VAL A 58 73.68 -8.85 9.24
CA VAL A 58 74.62 -7.76 9.00
C VAL A 58 75.99 -8.40 8.80
N ASP A 59 76.69 -8.05 7.74
CA ASP A 59 78.04 -8.55 7.52
C ASP A 59 79.02 -7.97 8.56
N SER A 60 80.14 -8.65 8.75
CA SER A 60 81.12 -8.32 9.79
C SER A 60 81.78 -6.94 9.61
N ALA A 61 81.78 -6.38 8.39
CA ALA A 61 82.35 -5.07 8.12
C ALA A 61 81.37 -3.96 8.50
N THR A 62 80.10 -4.10 8.09
CA THR A 62 79.02 -3.19 8.48
C THR A 62 78.78 -3.20 9.99
N LEU A 63 78.86 -4.36 10.65
CA LEU A 63 78.67 -4.45 12.09
C LEU A 63 79.73 -3.67 12.89
N LYS A 64 81.01 -3.73 12.48
CA LYS A 64 82.09 -2.97 13.12
C LYS A 64 81.88 -1.45 13.03
N LEU A 65 81.23 -0.99 11.97
CA LEU A 65 80.89 0.42 11.78
C LEU A 65 79.68 0.82 12.65
N LEU A 66 78.66 -0.03 12.73
CA LEU A 66 77.50 0.20 13.59
C LEU A 66 77.84 0.19 15.10
N GLU A 67 78.89 -0.52 15.51
CA GLU A 67 79.42 -0.53 16.88
C GLU A 67 80.14 0.78 17.26
N ARG A 68 80.36 1.71 16.30
CA ARG A 68 80.92 3.06 16.53
C ARG A 68 79.88 4.16 16.24
N PRO A 69 78.84 4.28 17.08
CA PRO A 69 77.67 5.12 16.79
C PRO A 69 77.94 6.63 16.68
N HIS A 70 79.10 7.10 17.14
CA HIS A 70 79.49 8.52 17.06
C HIS A 70 80.23 8.88 15.76
N GLU A 71 80.64 7.89 14.96
CA GLU A 71 81.43 8.09 13.72
C GLU A 71 80.57 7.91 12.46
N VAL A 72 79.33 7.40 12.60
CA VAL A 72 78.51 6.94 11.48
C VAL A 72 77.08 7.49 11.57
N GLU A 73 76.60 8.06 10.46
CA GLU A 73 75.19 8.39 10.22
C GLU A 73 74.54 7.39 9.26
N LEU A 74 73.20 7.31 9.29
CA LEU A 74 72.43 6.44 8.39
C LEU A 74 71.58 7.28 7.46
N ASN A 75 71.73 7.05 6.16
CA ASN A 75 70.77 7.47 5.15
C ASN A 75 69.67 6.41 5.02
N LEU A 76 68.41 6.79 5.14
CA LEU A 76 67.26 5.89 5.23
C LEU A 76 66.25 6.14 4.10
N LYS A 77 65.73 5.06 3.53
CA LYS A 77 64.51 5.05 2.71
C LYS A 77 63.45 4.22 3.42
N ILE A 78 62.43 4.89 3.95
CA ILE A 78 61.35 4.26 4.71
C ILE A 78 60.16 4.06 3.77
N TYR A 79 59.80 2.80 3.55
CA TYR A 79 58.68 2.43 2.69
C TYR A 79 57.42 2.25 3.54
N ILE A 80 56.48 3.16 3.40
CA ILE A 80 55.16 3.05 4.04
C ILE A 80 54.27 2.21 3.12
N PRO A 81 53.66 1.11 3.60
CA PRO A 81 52.73 0.31 2.80
C PRO A 81 51.66 1.19 2.13
N ILE A 82 51.37 0.92 0.85
CA ILE A 82 50.36 1.62 0.03
C ILE A 82 50.77 3.03 -0.45
N HIS A 83 51.81 3.65 0.10
CA HIS A 83 52.27 4.98 -0.32
C HIS A 83 53.62 4.95 -1.05
N ARG A 84 53.66 5.46 -2.29
CA ARG A 84 54.89 5.79 -3.03
C ARG A 84 54.92 7.30 -3.29
N PRO A 85 56.07 8.00 -3.17
CA PRO A 85 57.45 7.49 -2.99
C PRO A 85 57.87 7.24 -1.52
N ALA A 86 59.02 6.58 -1.34
CA ALA A 86 59.65 6.33 -0.03
C ALA A 86 59.97 7.64 0.69
N SER A 87 59.90 7.62 2.03
CA SER A 87 60.29 8.75 2.86
C SER A 87 61.80 8.70 3.11
N HIS A 88 62.49 9.77 2.73
CA HIS A 88 63.95 9.87 2.86
C HIS A 88 64.32 10.58 4.16
N ALA A 89 65.26 10.02 4.91
CA ALA A 89 65.74 10.62 6.15
C ALA A 89 67.22 10.35 6.40
N THR A 90 67.92 11.27 7.04
CA THR A 90 69.21 10.97 7.68
C THR A 90 69.00 10.84 9.18
N ALA A 91 69.67 9.86 9.79
CA ALA A 91 69.50 9.56 11.20
C ALA A 91 70.80 9.10 11.85
N ARG A 92 71.03 9.53 13.09
CA ARG A 92 72.11 9.05 13.94
C ARG A 92 71.69 7.86 14.80
N ILE A 93 72.66 7.01 15.12
CA ILE A 93 72.48 5.85 15.99
C ILE A 93 72.60 6.32 17.45
N LEU A 94 71.54 6.11 18.24
CA LEU A 94 71.56 6.41 19.67
C LEU A 94 72.01 5.22 20.52
N TRP A 95 71.61 4.02 20.12
CA TRP A 95 72.00 2.78 20.79
C TRP A 95 71.89 1.61 19.81
N LEU A 96 72.72 0.60 20.05
CA LEU A 96 72.72 -0.69 19.36
C LEU A 96 72.57 -1.78 20.43
N ARG A 97 71.63 -2.70 20.22
CA ARG A 97 71.42 -3.86 21.09
C ARG A 97 71.47 -5.15 20.28
N LYS A 98 72.31 -6.08 20.71
CA LYS A 98 72.36 -7.44 20.17
C LYS A 98 71.31 -8.31 20.86
N GLU A 99 70.47 -8.99 20.10
CA GLU A 99 69.43 -9.88 20.62
C GLU A 99 69.58 -11.27 19.96
N PRO A 100 70.49 -12.13 20.47
CA PRO A 100 70.87 -13.38 19.81
C PRO A 100 69.75 -14.41 19.67
N GLN A 101 68.67 -14.25 20.44
CA GLN A 101 67.55 -15.20 20.55
C GLN A 101 66.30 -14.74 19.78
N HIS A 102 66.36 -13.63 19.05
CA HIS A 102 65.24 -13.08 18.27
C HIS A 102 65.55 -13.19 16.75
N ILE A 103 64.50 -13.23 15.91
CA ILE A 103 64.64 -13.34 14.45
C ILE A 103 65.49 -12.18 13.89
N SER A 104 65.34 -11.00 14.48
CA SER A 104 66.24 -9.85 14.32
C SER A 104 67.43 -9.98 15.27
N GLN A 105 68.63 -10.16 14.72
CA GLN A 105 69.88 -10.31 15.49
C GLN A 105 70.32 -9.00 16.15
N TYR A 106 69.92 -7.85 15.59
CA TYR A 106 70.30 -6.52 16.07
C TYR A 106 69.12 -5.54 16.03
N ARG A 107 69.05 -4.66 17.03
CA ARG A 107 68.14 -3.51 17.10
C ARG A 107 68.91 -2.21 17.26
N LEU A 108 68.49 -1.20 16.51
CA LEU A 108 69.07 0.14 16.55
C LEU A 108 68.00 1.17 16.88
N GLY A 109 68.25 1.97 17.91
CA GLY A 109 67.47 3.18 18.15
C GLY A 109 68.01 4.31 17.31
N LEU A 110 67.22 4.82 16.36
CA LEU A 110 67.62 5.90 15.47
C LEU A 110 66.91 7.20 15.82
N GLN A 111 67.62 8.33 15.70
CA GLN A 111 67.04 9.67 15.76
C GLN A 111 67.20 10.35 14.41
N TYR A 112 66.12 10.91 13.86
CA TYR A 112 66.20 11.68 12.63
C TYR A 112 66.99 12.98 12.86
N ASP A 113 68.00 13.21 12.03
CA ASP A 113 68.71 14.49 11.94
C ASP A 113 68.09 15.37 10.85
N LYS A 114 67.71 14.77 9.71
CA LYS A 114 66.94 15.44 8.64
C LYS A 114 65.87 14.52 8.10
N ILE A 115 64.62 14.99 8.11
CA ILE A 115 63.48 14.35 7.45
C ILE A 115 62.45 15.45 7.12
N ASP A 116 61.77 15.35 5.99
CA ASP A 116 60.70 16.30 5.67
C ASP A 116 59.56 16.17 6.69
N LYS A 117 59.09 17.31 7.23
CA LYS A 117 57.90 17.37 8.11
C LYS A 117 56.66 16.76 7.46
N LYS A 118 56.55 16.73 6.12
CA LYS A 118 55.48 16.05 5.39
C LYS A 118 55.57 14.53 5.55
N ASP A 119 56.78 13.98 5.51
CA ASP A 119 57.04 12.55 5.63
C ASP A 119 56.88 12.05 7.07
N VAL A 120 57.38 12.79 8.06
CA VAL A 120 57.10 12.50 9.48
C VAL A 120 55.59 12.45 9.75
N ARG A 121 54.85 13.46 9.26
CA ARG A 121 53.39 13.48 9.39
C ARG A 121 52.72 12.31 8.66
N ARG A 122 53.31 11.78 7.59
CA ARG A 122 52.77 10.63 6.85
C ARG A 122 52.97 9.34 7.65
N ILE A 123 54.18 9.11 8.14
CA ILE A 123 54.55 7.96 9.00
C ILE A 123 53.65 7.91 10.24
N ILE A 124 53.52 9.04 10.95
CA ILE A 124 52.72 9.11 12.17
C ILE A 124 51.22 9.00 11.89
N ARG A 125 50.70 9.61 10.81
CA ARG A 125 49.29 9.43 10.43
C ARG A 125 48.96 7.99 10.09
N PHE A 126 49.85 7.29 9.39
CA PHE A 126 49.67 5.86 9.11
C PHE A 126 49.67 5.06 10.42
N ALA A 127 50.64 5.32 11.30
CA ALA A 127 50.77 4.61 12.57
C ALA A 127 49.56 4.78 13.50
N ILE A 128 49.11 6.03 13.68
CA ILE A 128 47.91 6.35 14.47
C ILE A 128 46.66 5.80 13.78
N GLY A 129 46.56 5.93 12.45
CA GLY A 129 45.45 5.41 11.67
C GLY A 129 45.27 3.91 11.89
N ARG A 130 46.34 3.13 11.83
CA ARG A 130 46.28 1.67 12.04
C ARG A 130 45.84 1.26 13.44
N LEU A 131 46.14 2.07 14.46
CA LEU A 131 45.72 1.81 15.83
C LEU A 131 44.23 2.16 16.07
N TRP A 132 43.76 3.26 15.49
CA TRP A 132 42.41 3.79 15.74
C TRP A 132 41.36 3.29 14.74
N LEU A 133 41.72 3.03 13.48
CA LEU A 133 40.77 2.63 12.44
C LEU A 133 39.97 1.36 12.80
N PRO A 134 40.59 0.28 13.36
CA PRO A 134 39.83 -0.90 13.79
C PRO A 134 38.85 -0.60 14.94
N ARG A 135 39.24 0.27 15.88
CA ARG A 135 38.40 0.66 17.03
C ARG A 135 37.23 1.52 16.59
N LEU A 136 37.47 2.46 15.68
CA LEU A 136 36.43 3.29 15.06
C LEU A 136 35.49 2.42 14.23
N ALA A 137 36.01 1.47 13.45
CA ALA A 137 35.19 0.53 12.69
C ALA A 137 34.29 -0.32 13.62
N LEU A 138 34.82 -0.84 14.74
CA LEU A 138 34.03 -1.54 15.76
C LEU A 138 32.97 -0.65 16.41
N ALA A 139 33.30 0.59 16.73
CA ALA A 139 32.33 1.54 17.28
C ALA A 139 31.20 1.83 16.28
N VAL A 140 31.53 2.07 15.01
CA VAL A 140 30.55 2.28 13.94
C VAL A 140 29.68 1.04 13.75
N MET A 141 30.27 -0.17 13.72
CA MET A 141 29.51 -1.41 13.66
C MET A 141 28.57 -1.57 14.86
N GLY A 142 29.02 -1.23 16.07
CA GLY A 142 28.17 -1.25 17.28
C GLY A 142 26.99 -0.27 17.19
N ILE A 143 27.23 0.95 16.70
CA ILE A 143 26.18 1.95 16.47
C ILE A 143 25.17 1.46 15.41
N LEU A 144 25.65 0.93 14.29
CA LEU A 144 24.78 0.39 13.23
C LEU A 144 23.96 -0.82 13.72
N PHE A 145 24.57 -1.69 14.54
CA PHE A 145 23.87 -2.83 15.13
C PHE A 145 22.78 -2.38 16.12
N LEU A 146 23.06 -1.40 16.98
CA LEU A 146 22.07 -0.83 17.88
C LEU A 146 20.94 -0.13 17.10
N ALA A 147 21.27 0.63 16.06
CA ALA A 147 20.28 1.26 15.18
C ALA A 147 19.40 0.21 14.47
N PHE A 148 19.99 -0.91 14.04
CA PHE A 148 19.27 -2.03 13.47
C PHE A 148 18.31 -2.67 14.48
N ILE A 149 18.74 -2.92 15.72
CA ILE A 149 17.87 -3.46 16.79
C ILE A 149 16.70 -2.51 17.05
N ILE A 150 16.95 -1.21 17.20
CA ILE A 150 15.90 -0.21 17.43
C ILE A 150 14.92 -0.18 16.25
N SER A 151 15.43 -0.20 15.02
CA SER A 151 14.60 -0.23 13.82
C SER A 151 13.76 -1.50 13.73
N ALA A 152 14.32 -2.66 14.07
CA ALA A 152 13.61 -3.94 14.05
C ALA A 152 12.52 -3.98 15.13
N TYR A 153 12.81 -3.48 16.34
CA TYR A 153 11.83 -3.36 17.42
C TYR A 153 10.66 -2.44 17.05
N ASN A 154 10.96 -1.26 16.51
CA ASN A 154 9.93 -0.32 16.05
C ASN A 154 9.08 -0.93 14.93
N ASN A 155 9.69 -1.62 13.98
CA ASN A 155 8.97 -2.28 12.89
C ASN A 155 8.04 -3.39 13.40
N PHE A 156 8.52 -4.22 14.34
CA PHE A 156 7.69 -5.25 14.96
C PHE A 156 6.50 -4.65 15.72
N ARG A 157 6.73 -3.61 16.52
CA ARG A 157 5.68 -2.90 17.26
C ARG A 157 4.64 -2.28 16.31
N LEU A 158 5.07 -1.60 15.25
CA LEU A 158 4.18 -0.98 14.27
C LEU A 158 3.36 -2.03 13.51
N SER A 159 4.00 -3.13 13.09
CA SER A 159 3.31 -4.24 12.44
C SER A 159 2.26 -4.88 13.34
N ALA A 160 2.57 -5.09 14.62
CA ALA A 160 1.61 -5.61 15.58
C ALA A 160 0.43 -4.66 15.81
N TYR A 161 0.69 -3.34 15.92
CA TYR A 161 -0.37 -2.34 16.06
C TYR A 161 -1.29 -2.30 14.84
N ASN A 162 -0.73 -2.23 13.63
CA ASN A 162 -1.53 -2.15 12.41
C ASN A 162 -2.34 -3.44 12.15
N LYS A 163 -1.78 -4.62 12.47
CA LYS A 163 -2.54 -5.88 12.45
C LYS A 163 -3.74 -5.84 13.39
N LYS A 164 -3.54 -5.37 14.62
CA LYS A 164 -4.62 -5.22 15.61
C LYS A 164 -5.71 -4.27 15.12
N LEU A 165 -5.34 -3.16 14.48
CA LEU A 165 -6.30 -2.21 13.91
C LEU A 165 -7.18 -2.86 12.82
N ILE A 166 -6.57 -3.71 11.97
CA ILE A 166 -7.29 -4.47 10.93
C ILE A 166 -8.21 -5.53 11.57
N GLU A 167 -7.78 -6.19 12.64
CA GLU A 167 -8.63 -7.13 13.37
C GLU A 167 -9.82 -6.41 14.02
N GLU A 168 -9.57 -5.32 14.75
CA GLU A 168 -10.60 -4.52 15.44
C GLU A 168 -11.69 -4.00 14.50
N ILE A 169 -11.33 -3.54 13.29
CA ILE A 169 -12.36 -3.07 12.34
C ILE A 169 -13.20 -4.22 11.79
N VAL A 170 -12.59 -5.38 11.54
CA VAL A 170 -13.31 -6.52 10.95
C VAL A 170 -14.28 -7.10 11.98
N ASP A 171 -13.83 -7.25 13.23
CA ASP A 171 -14.68 -7.66 14.35
C ASP A 171 -15.86 -6.68 14.52
N MET A 172 -15.60 -5.38 14.42
CA MET A 172 -16.65 -4.35 14.51
C MET A 172 -17.67 -4.44 13.37
N LEU A 173 -17.25 -4.76 12.15
CA LEU A 173 -18.17 -4.97 11.02
C LEU A 173 -19.02 -6.22 11.22
N GLN A 174 -18.46 -7.30 11.78
CA GLN A 174 -19.23 -8.50 12.14
C GLN A 174 -20.24 -8.19 13.25
N ASP A 175 -19.84 -7.48 14.30
CA ASP A 175 -20.72 -7.06 15.40
C ASP A 175 -21.84 -6.13 14.92
N SER A 176 -21.53 -5.19 14.03
CA SER A 176 -22.50 -4.33 13.36
C SER A 176 -23.52 -5.15 12.59
N LYS A 177 -23.06 -6.10 11.76
CA LYS A 177 -23.93 -6.97 10.97
C LYS A 177 -24.85 -7.79 11.87
N LYS A 178 -24.30 -8.45 12.90
CA LYS A 178 -25.08 -9.23 13.86
C LYS A 178 -26.12 -8.39 14.58
N SER A 179 -25.75 -7.18 15.00
CA SER A 179 -26.68 -6.26 15.70
C SER A 179 -27.78 -5.73 14.76
N LYS A 180 -27.49 -5.53 13.45
CA LYS A 180 -28.50 -5.20 12.44
C LYS A 180 -29.49 -6.36 12.22
N GLU A 181 -28.99 -7.59 12.10
CA GLU A 181 -29.82 -8.80 11.97
C GLU A 181 -30.70 -9.03 13.22
N GLU A 182 -30.14 -8.79 14.41
CA GLU A 182 -30.88 -8.84 15.67
C GLU A 182 -32.01 -7.81 15.71
N LEU A 183 -31.73 -6.55 15.31
CA LEU A 183 -32.73 -5.49 15.23
C LEU A 183 -33.86 -5.83 14.25
N GLU A 184 -33.52 -6.37 13.07
CA GLU A 184 -34.54 -6.80 12.10
C GLU A 184 -35.43 -7.92 12.65
N ASN A 185 -34.85 -8.88 13.37
CA ASN A 185 -35.62 -9.97 13.97
C ASN A 185 -36.54 -9.47 15.09
N ILE A 186 -36.07 -8.56 15.94
CA ILE A 186 -36.88 -7.90 16.99
C ILE A 186 -38.08 -7.19 16.35
N ARG A 187 -37.85 -6.41 15.29
CA ARG A 187 -38.90 -5.67 14.57
C ARG A 187 -39.94 -6.62 13.94
N LYS A 188 -39.49 -7.71 13.31
CA LYS A 188 -40.40 -8.74 12.74
C LYS A 188 -41.24 -9.42 13.83
N GLU A 189 -40.64 -9.76 14.97
CA GLU A 189 -41.37 -10.38 16.07
C GLU A 189 -42.40 -9.41 16.67
N ARG A 190 -42.01 -8.14 16.84
CA ARG A 190 -42.90 -7.08 17.29
C ARG A 190 -44.09 -6.90 16.34
N GLU A 191 -43.86 -6.79 15.04
CA GLU A 191 -44.94 -6.66 14.04
C GLU A 191 -45.91 -7.85 14.08
N ALA A 192 -45.39 -9.07 14.29
CA ALA A 192 -46.21 -10.26 14.48
C ALA A 192 -47.04 -10.22 15.77
N LEU A 193 -46.49 -9.73 16.88
CA LEU A 193 -47.22 -9.56 18.14
C LEU A 193 -48.26 -8.44 18.07
N GLU A 194 -47.96 -7.33 17.38
CA GLU A 194 -48.92 -6.24 17.13
C GLU A 194 -50.12 -6.75 16.33
N THR A 195 -49.89 -7.60 15.33
CA THR A 195 -50.96 -8.27 14.57
C THR A 195 -51.81 -9.16 15.48
N ARG A 196 -51.18 -10.00 16.32
CA ARG A 196 -51.90 -10.84 17.30
C ARG A 196 -52.67 -10.03 18.34
N LEU A 197 -52.15 -8.87 18.74
CA LEU A 197 -52.83 -7.97 19.66
C LEU A 197 -54.12 -7.41 19.04
N GLN A 198 -54.08 -7.05 17.75
CA GLN A 198 -55.27 -6.61 17.01
C GLN A 198 -56.32 -7.72 16.94
N GLU A 199 -55.93 -8.96 16.61
CA GLU A 199 -56.82 -10.12 16.60
C GLU A 199 -57.43 -10.40 17.99
N SER A 200 -56.61 -10.38 19.04
CA SER A 200 -57.06 -10.56 20.43
C SER A 200 -58.08 -9.49 20.84
N ASN A 201 -57.84 -8.22 20.49
CA ASN A 201 -58.78 -7.13 20.75
C ASN A 201 -60.11 -7.32 20.00
N ALA A 202 -60.07 -7.80 18.75
CA ALA A 202 -61.28 -8.09 17.97
C ALA A 202 -62.09 -9.24 18.59
N ASN A 203 -61.41 -10.31 19.03
CA ASN A 203 -62.05 -11.45 19.69
C ASN A 203 -62.68 -11.05 21.03
N ILE A 204 -61.97 -10.31 21.88
CA ILE A 204 -62.52 -9.81 23.14
C ILE A 204 -63.80 -9.01 22.88
N LYS A 205 -63.78 -8.11 21.90
CA LYS A 205 -64.96 -7.31 21.54
C LYS A 205 -66.13 -8.17 21.08
N ALA A 206 -65.90 -9.18 20.25
CA ALA A 206 -66.95 -10.08 19.77
C ALA A 206 -67.58 -10.88 20.92
N GLU A 207 -66.75 -11.40 21.83
CA GLU A 207 -67.19 -12.15 23.02
C GLU A 207 -67.91 -11.25 24.03
N GLU A 208 -67.47 -9.98 24.21
CA GLU A 208 -68.18 -8.99 25.02
C GLU A 208 -69.57 -8.68 24.46
N GLU A 209 -69.70 -8.56 23.13
CA GLU A 209 -70.99 -8.37 22.46
C GLU A 209 -71.91 -9.60 22.60
N GLU A 210 -71.36 -10.82 22.54
CA GLU A 210 -72.12 -12.05 22.80
C GLU A 210 -72.57 -12.18 24.26
N LEU A 211 -71.66 -11.92 25.21
CA LEU A 211 -71.96 -11.91 26.63
C LEU A 211 -73.08 -10.91 26.95
N ASN A 212 -73.00 -9.68 26.41
CA ASN A 212 -74.04 -8.66 26.59
C ASN A 212 -75.40 -9.08 26.02
N ARG A 213 -75.42 -9.77 24.87
CA ARG A 213 -76.65 -10.32 24.29
C ARG A 213 -77.29 -11.37 25.18
N LYS A 214 -76.50 -12.32 25.70
CA LYS A 214 -77.00 -13.39 26.56
C LYS A 214 -77.44 -12.89 27.94
N VAL A 215 -76.72 -11.92 28.52
CA VAL A 215 -77.11 -11.29 29.80
C VAL A 215 -78.47 -10.59 29.68
N ARG A 216 -78.69 -9.80 28.62
CA ARG A 216 -80.01 -9.16 28.38
C ARG A 216 -81.13 -10.18 28.22
N PHE A 217 -80.88 -11.26 27.47
CA PHE A 217 -81.85 -12.34 27.30
C PHE A 217 -82.20 -13.01 28.65
N LEU A 218 -81.21 -13.21 29.52
CA LEU A 218 -81.42 -13.77 30.86
C LEU A 218 -82.26 -12.83 31.74
N GLU A 219 -81.96 -11.52 31.73
CA GLU A 219 -82.71 -10.48 32.46
C GLU A 219 -84.17 -10.40 32.02
N ASP A 220 -84.42 -10.45 30.71
CA ASP A 220 -85.77 -10.47 30.14
C ASP A 220 -86.52 -11.77 30.48
N ALA A 221 -85.84 -12.92 30.41
CA ALA A 221 -86.43 -14.22 30.76
C ALA A 221 -86.79 -14.34 32.26
N GLN A 222 -85.98 -13.75 33.15
CA GLN A 222 -86.27 -13.71 34.59
C GLN A 222 -87.45 -12.79 34.94
N ARG A 223 -87.73 -11.75 34.15
CA ARG A 223 -88.89 -10.85 34.34
C ARG A 223 -90.23 -11.47 33.97
N ILE A 224 -90.27 -12.45 33.07
CA ILE A 224 -91.51 -13.00 32.49
C ILE A 224 -92.15 -14.09 33.38
N GLY A 225 -91.46 -14.63 34.38
CA GLY A 225 -92.10 -15.38 35.48
C GLY A 225 -92.71 -16.75 35.15
N GLU A 226 -92.45 -17.35 33.99
CA GLU A 226 -93.03 -18.66 33.62
C GLU A 226 -91.99 -19.80 33.53
N GLY A 227 -92.14 -20.81 34.40
CA GLY A 227 -91.94 -22.25 34.12
C GLY A 227 -90.65 -22.78 33.48
N ARG A 228 -89.59 -21.98 33.32
CA ARG A 228 -88.40 -22.32 32.51
C ARG A 228 -87.09 -22.36 33.32
N ALA A 229 -87.11 -22.95 34.51
CA ALA A 229 -85.94 -23.04 35.38
C ALA A 229 -84.72 -23.70 34.69
N ASP A 230 -84.96 -24.72 33.85
CA ASP A 230 -83.90 -25.44 33.15
C ASP A 230 -83.20 -24.59 32.08
N ILE A 231 -83.94 -23.73 31.37
CA ILE A 231 -83.40 -22.84 30.33
C ILE A 231 -82.56 -21.71 30.94
N ILE A 232 -83.01 -21.16 32.08
CA ILE A 232 -82.26 -20.15 32.83
C ILE A 232 -80.92 -20.74 33.30
N LYS A 233 -80.93 -21.96 33.83
CA LYS A 233 -79.73 -22.65 34.33
C LYS A 233 -78.70 -22.94 33.22
N ILE A 234 -79.16 -23.29 32.01
CA ILE A 234 -78.30 -23.49 30.83
C ILE A 234 -77.65 -22.17 30.42
N GLN A 235 -78.42 -21.09 30.34
CA GLN A 235 -77.92 -19.75 29.99
C GLN A 235 -76.93 -19.21 31.04
N GLU A 236 -77.18 -19.43 32.33
CA GLU A 236 -76.23 -19.08 33.41
C GLU A 236 -74.89 -19.81 33.25
N SER A 237 -74.92 -21.09 32.90
CA SER A 237 -73.71 -21.89 32.60
C SER A 237 -72.94 -21.33 31.38
N GLU A 238 -73.64 -20.97 30.31
CA GLU A 238 -73.03 -20.38 29.11
C GLU A 238 -72.43 -19.00 29.38
N ILE A 239 -73.13 -18.15 30.14
CA ILE A 239 -72.62 -16.85 30.60
C ILE A 239 -71.35 -17.04 31.44
N GLN A 240 -71.33 -18.04 32.33
CA GLN A 240 -70.15 -18.33 33.14
C GLN A 240 -68.98 -18.82 32.29
N LYS A 241 -69.22 -19.66 31.28
CA LYS A 241 -68.19 -20.07 30.31
C LYS A 241 -67.62 -18.89 29.54
N LEU A 242 -68.49 -18.01 29.01
CA LEU A 242 -68.07 -16.80 28.30
C LEU A 242 -67.24 -15.88 29.20
N LYS A 243 -67.64 -15.67 30.46
CA LYS A 243 -66.85 -14.89 31.43
C LYS A 243 -65.46 -15.46 31.66
N THR A 244 -65.33 -16.79 31.80
CA THR A 244 -64.02 -17.45 31.94
C THR A 244 -63.18 -17.23 30.67
N MET A 245 -63.77 -17.43 29.50
CA MET A 245 -63.08 -17.26 28.22
C MET A 245 -62.62 -15.81 28.00
N LEU A 246 -63.43 -14.83 28.40
CA LEU A 246 -63.11 -13.41 28.33
C LEU A 246 -61.99 -13.02 29.31
N SER A 247 -61.96 -13.64 30.49
CA SER A 247 -60.85 -13.51 31.45
C SER A 247 -59.54 -14.04 30.85
N ASP A 248 -59.58 -15.24 30.26
CA ASP A 248 -58.39 -15.85 29.62
C ASP A 248 -57.90 -15.02 28.43
N LEU A 249 -58.81 -14.52 27.59
CA LEU A 249 -58.47 -13.63 26.48
C LEU A 249 -57.88 -12.30 26.98
N THR A 250 -58.40 -11.74 28.06
CA THR A 250 -57.88 -10.50 28.65
C THR A 250 -56.49 -10.70 29.25
N GLN A 251 -56.24 -11.84 29.88
CA GLN A 251 -54.92 -12.21 30.39
C GLN A 251 -53.92 -12.39 29.24
N ASN A 252 -54.30 -13.14 28.20
CA ASN A 252 -53.47 -13.30 27.00
C ASN A 252 -53.14 -11.95 26.35
N ARG A 253 -54.09 -11.02 26.31
CA ARG A 253 -53.87 -9.65 25.82
C ARG A 253 -52.82 -8.91 26.66
N GLN A 254 -52.90 -9.01 27.99
CA GLN A 254 -51.90 -8.40 28.87
C GLN A 254 -50.51 -9.00 28.67
N ASP A 255 -50.41 -10.32 28.50
CA ASP A 255 -49.15 -10.99 28.22
C ASP A 255 -48.54 -10.54 26.88
N ILE A 256 -49.37 -10.33 25.85
CA ILE A 256 -48.92 -9.79 24.56
C ILE A 256 -48.39 -8.36 24.72
N ILE A 257 -49.12 -7.50 25.45
CA ILE A 257 -48.69 -6.10 25.71
C ILE A 257 -47.35 -6.08 26.46
N GLN A 258 -47.19 -6.95 27.47
CA GLN A 258 -45.94 -7.05 28.22
C GLN A 258 -44.77 -7.46 27.30
N LYS A 259 -44.97 -8.47 26.45
CA LYS A 259 -43.96 -8.91 25.48
C LYS A 259 -43.57 -7.81 24.49
N ILE A 260 -44.54 -7.03 23.99
CA ILE A 260 -44.27 -5.87 23.13
C ILE A 260 -43.40 -4.85 23.88
N GLY A 261 -43.75 -4.52 25.14
CA GLY A 261 -42.96 -3.59 25.94
C GLY A 261 -41.55 -4.08 26.28
N ASP A 262 -41.34 -5.40 26.38
CA ASP A 262 -40.01 -5.99 26.54
C ASP A 262 -39.20 -5.93 25.22
N LEU A 263 -39.84 -6.19 24.08
CA LEU A 263 -39.23 -6.01 22.75
C LEU A 263 -38.86 -4.56 22.47
N ASP A 264 -39.68 -3.57 22.86
CA ASP A 264 -39.36 -2.15 22.71
C ASP A 264 -38.07 -1.78 23.47
N LYS A 265 -37.89 -2.28 24.70
CA LYS A 265 -36.64 -2.07 25.46
C LYS A 265 -35.44 -2.74 24.81
N MET A 266 -35.62 -3.93 24.24
CA MET A 266 -34.57 -4.62 23.51
C MET A 266 -34.21 -3.85 22.23
N GLU A 267 -35.21 -3.37 21.49
CA GLU A 267 -35.04 -2.51 20.30
C GLU A 267 -34.21 -1.27 20.65
N ASP A 268 -34.60 -0.51 21.67
CA ASP A 268 -33.88 0.67 22.16
C ASP A 268 -32.42 0.34 22.53
N THR A 269 -32.19 -0.79 23.20
CA THR A 269 -30.85 -1.22 23.62
C THR A 269 -29.96 -1.54 22.42
N VAL A 270 -30.51 -2.24 21.43
CA VAL A 270 -29.79 -2.60 20.20
C VAL A 270 -29.52 -1.35 19.35
N GLU A 271 -30.47 -0.42 19.26
CA GLU A 271 -30.29 0.85 18.55
C GLU A 271 -29.19 1.73 19.17
N VAL A 272 -29.14 1.82 20.50
CA VAL A 272 -28.05 2.53 21.20
C VAL A 272 -26.71 1.88 20.90
N LYS A 273 -26.62 0.54 20.99
CA LYS A 273 -25.41 -0.21 20.65
C LYS A 273 -24.98 0.02 19.20
N LEU A 274 -25.92 -0.01 18.24
CA LEU A 274 -25.63 0.25 16.83
C LEU A 274 -25.13 1.67 16.60
N ARG A 275 -25.65 2.67 17.32
CA ARG A 275 -25.15 4.05 17.26
C ARG A 275 -23.71 4.14 17.75
N GLU A 276 -23.39 3.51 18.87
CA GLU A 276 -22.01 3.46 19.40
C GLU A 276 -21.05 2.74 18.44
N ILE A 277 -21.48 1.62 17.86
CA ILE A 277 -20.71 0.89 16.84
C ILE A 277 -20.47 1.80 15.64
N LYS A 278 -21.49 2.52 15.16
CA LYS A 278 -21.36 3.42 14.00
C LYS A 278 -20.35 4.55 14.23
N GLU A 279 -20.34 5.15 15.42
CA GLU A 279 -19.39 6.21 15.77
C GLU A 279 -17.95 5.69 15.81
N LYS A 280 -17.73 4.54 16.46
CA LYS A 280 -16.40 3.90 16.50
C LYS A 280 -15.94 3.45 15.11
N LYS A 281 -16.87 2.90 14.32
CA LYS A 281 -16.63 2.43 12.95
C LYS A 281 -16.11 3.58 12.09
N ALA A 282 -16.77 4.74 12.10
CA ALA A 282 -16.35 5.88 11.29
C ALA A 282 -14.91 6.34 11.61
N ALA A 283 -14.51 6.29 12.89
CA ALA A 283 -13.16 6.61 13.31
C ALA A 283 -12.13 5.58 12.83
N LEU A 284 -12.41 4.29 13.02
CA LEU A 284 -11.53 3.19 12.58
C LEU A 284 -11.43 3.10 11.06
N GLU A 285 -12.52 3.29 10.34
CA GLU A 285 -12.53 3.31 8.87
C GLU A 285 -11.61 4.41 8.35
N LYS A 286 -11.77 5.62 8.89
CA LYS A 286 -10.90 6.73 8.51
C LYS A 286 -9.43 6.40 8.77
N GLU A 287 -9.09 5.88 9.96
CA GLU A 287 -7.71 5.46 10.25
C GLU A 287 -7.24 4.40 9.25
N ASN A 288 -8.06 3.40 8.93
CA ASN A 288 -7.68 2.34 7.99
C ASN A 288 -7.44 2.82 6.57
N PHE A 289 -8.28 3.70 6.02
CA PHE A 289 -8.04 4.28 4.70
C PHE A 289 -6.82 5.22 4.70
N GLU A 290 -6.53 5.91 5.80
CA GLU A 290 -5.27 6.63 5.98
C GLU A 290 -4.07 5.67 6.00
N LYS A 291 -4.17 4.51 6.66
CA LYS A 291 -3.13 3.46 6.68
C LYS A 291 -2.92 2.82 5.30
N MET A 292 -3.98 2.58 4.53
CA MET A 292 -3.88 2.17 3.13
C MET A 292 -3.12 3.19 2.30
N TYR A 293 -3.42 4.48 2.47
CA TYR A 293 -2.65 5.53 1.79
C TYR A 293 -1.19 5.55 2.25
N GLN A 294 -0.92 5.41 3.56
CA GLN A 294 0.46 5.28 4.05
C GLN A 294 1.17 4.06 3.46
N TRP A 295 0.49 2.93 3.29
CA TRP A 295 1.02 1.76 2.62
C TRP A 295 1.49 2.11 1.20
N VAL A 296 0.68 2.80 0.40
CA VAL A 296 1.08 3.25 -0.96
C VAL A 296 2.34 4.13 -0.91
N ARG A 297 2.41 5.07 0.04
CA ARG A 297 3.54 6.00 0.17
C ARG A 297 4.85 5.32 0.51
N VAL A 298 4.85 4.41 1.49
CA VAL A 298 6.09 3.80 2.00
C VAL A 298 6.69 2.79 1.02
N HIS A 299 5.89 2.25 0.10
CA HIS A 299 6.35 1.32 -0.93
C HIS A 299 6.97 1.99 -2.15
N GLN A 300 6.98 3.33 -2.23
CA GLN A 300 7.65 4.02 -3.33
C GLN A 300 9.17 3.84 -3.24
N ASN A 301 9.73 3.21 -4.27
CA ASN A 301 11.16 3.02 -4.39
C ASN A 301 11.87 4.40 -4.48
N PRO A 302 12.84 4.69 -3.61
CA PRO A 302 13.48 6.01 -3.58
C PRO A 302 14.40 6.27 -4.80
N ARG A 303 14.83 5.22 -5.50
CA ARG A 303 15.73 5.31 -6.66
C ARG A 303 14.96 5.52 -7.97
N THR A 304 13.96 4.67 -8.23
CA THR A 304 13.20 4.70 -9.49
C THR A 304 11.94 5.55 -9.39
N GLY A 305 11.40 5.75 -8.18
CA GLY A 305 10.11 6.39 -7.97
C GLY A 305 8.92 5.47 -8.16
N LEU A 306 9.13 4.22 -8.59
CA LEU A 306 8.09 3.23 -8.86
C LEU A 306 7.65 2.48 -7.60
N ILE A 307 6.47 1.87 -7.65
CA ILE A 307 5.89 1.05 -6.57
C ILE A 307 5.58 -0.34 -7.13
N ALA A 308 5.87 -1.39 -6.38
CA ALA A 308 5.49 -2.75 -6.77
C ALA A 308 3.96 -2.88 -6.84
N SER A 309 3.46 -3.41 -7.94
CA SER A 309 2.04 -3.64 -8.18
C SER A 309 1.46 -4.71 -7.25
N PHE A 310 2.25 -5.73 -6.92
CA PHE A 310 1.83 -6.88 -6.12
C PHE A 310 2.85 -7.20 -5.01
N GLU A 311 2.71 -6.53 -3.87
CA GLU A 311 3.60 -6.72 -2.72
C GLU A 311 3.47 -8.14 -2.15
N GLY A 312 4.57 -8.90 -2.13
CA GLY A 312 4.60 -10.25 -1.52
C GLY A 312 4.47 -11.40 -2.52
N ASP A 313 4.16 -11.10 -3.79
CA ASP A 313 4.26 -12.08 -4.87
C ASP A 313 5.74 -12.38 -5.20
N GLY A 314 6.10 -13.65 -5.35
CA GLY A 314 7.48 -14.05 -5.63
C GLY A 314 7.96 -13.74 -7.05
N GLU A 315 7.05 -13.70 -8.04
CA GLU A 315 7.36 -13.46 -9.45
C GLU A 315 7.02 -12.01 -9.85
N LEU A 316 5.93 -11.47 -9.32
CA LEU A 316 5.44 -10.13 -9.64
C LEU A 316 5.88 -9.07 -8.61
N GLY A 317 6.55 -9.45 -7.53
CA GLY A 317 6.88 -8.56 -6.41
C GLY A 317 7.87 -7.42 -6.71
N ASP A 318 8.56 -7.47 -7.85
CA ASP A 318 9.40 -6.37 -8.35
C ASP A 318 8.82 -5.72 -9.62
N GLN A 319 7.59 -6.06 -10.03
CA GLN A 319 6.95 -5.48 -11.22
C GLN A 319 6.12 -4.24 -10.86
N ALA A 320 6.25 -3.21 -11.69
CA ALA A 320 5.48 -1.97 -11.65
C ALA A 320 4.74 -1.82 -12.98
N PHE A 321 3.46 -2.18 -13.00
CA PHE A 321 2.60 -1.98 -14.17
C PHE A 321 2.27 -0.50 -14.35
N THR A 322 2.36 -0.01 -15.59
CA THR A 322 2.20 1.41 -15.92
C THR A 322 0.83 1.96 -15.52
N TYR A 323 -0.22 1.14 -15.63
CA TYR A 323 -1.55 1.47 -15.12
C TYR A 323 -1.52 1.77 -13.61
N ASP A 324 -0.94 0.87 -12.80
CA ASP A 324 -0.88 1.05 -11.35
C ASP A 324 -0.03 2.24 -10.94
N GLN A 325 1.05 2.53 -11.68
CA GLN A 325 1.87 3.72 -11.44
C GLN A 325 1.11 5.00 -11.75
N ALA A 326 0.28 5.00 -12.80
CA ALA A 326 -0.60 6.11 -13.10
C ALA A 326 -1.62 6.35 -11.98
N LEU A 327 -2.26 5.28 -11.47
CA LEU A 327 -3.14 5.35 -10.30
C LEU A 327 -2.43 5.92 -9.07
N ALA A 328 -1.19 5.48 -8.82
CA ALA A 328 -0.39 5.99 -7.71
C ALA A 328 -0.10 7.49 -7.85
N ALA A 329 0.25 7.95 -9.05
CA ALA A 329 0.45 9.38 -9.31
C ALA A 329 -0.85 10.19 -9.13
N ILE A 330 -2.00 9.65 -9.54
CA ILE A 330 -3.32 10.27 -9.33
C ILE A 330 -3.62 10.42 -7.84
N VAL A 331 -3.52 9.33 -7.06
CA VAL A 331 -3.84 9.38 -5.62
C VAL A 331 -2.85 10.29 -4.86
N PHE A 332 -1.56 10.27 -5.19
CA PHE A 332 -0.60 11.22 -4.61
C PHE A 332 -0.96 12.67 -4.92
N SER A 333 -1.46 12.95 -6.13
CA SER A 333 -1.88 14.29 -6.53
C SER A 333 -3.11 14.76 -5.74
N HIS A 334 -4.11 13.90 -5.55
CA HIS A 334 -5.30 14.23 -4.75
C HIS A 334 -4.97 14.53 -3.27
N PHE A 335 -4.00 13.81 -2.72
CA PHE A 335 -3.53 14.01 -1.35
C PHE A 335 -2.45 15.11 -1.23
N LYS A 336 -2.17 15.83 -2.33
CA LYS A 336 -1.19 16.93 -2.41
C LYS A 336 0.26 16.51 -2.10
N ASP A 337 0.54 15.22 -2.14
CA ASP A 337 1.90 14.67 -2.04
C ASP A 337 2.59 14.73 -3.41
N TYR A 338 2.63 15.93 -3.99
CA TYR A 338 3.14 16.17 -5.35
C TYR A 338 4.58 15.72 -5.54
N ALA A 339 5.40 15.72 -4.48
CA ALA A 339 6.77 15.20 -4.55
C ALA A 339 6.83 13.69 -4.85
N LEU A 340 5.88 12.90 -4.34
CA LEU A 340 5.78 11.48 -4.63
C LEU A 340 5.25 11.25 -6.04
N ALA A 341 4.22 12.00 -6.46
CA ALA A 341 3.71 11.97 -7.83
C ALA A 341 4.80 12.31 -8.85
N ARG A 342 5.58 13.36 -8.59
CA ARG A 342 6.70 13.78 -9.47
C ARG A 342 7.74 12.71 -9.69
N LYS A 343 8.06 11.88 -8.70
CA LYS A 343 9.05 10.80 -8.87
C LYS A 343 8.60 9.78 -9.92
N ILE A 344 7.31 9.40 -9.91
CA ILE A 344 6.73 8.52 -10.93
C ILE A 344 6.76 9.22 -12.29
N LEU A 345 6.27 10.47 -12.37
CA LEU A 345 6.23 11.21 -13.63
C LEU A 345 7.62 11.53 -14.18
N ASP A 346 8.62 11.77 -13.34
CA ASP A 346 10.02 11.97 -13.71
C ASP A 346 10.63 10.70 -14.29
N PHE A 347 10.27 9.51 -13.78
CA PHE A 347 10.65 8.24 -14.39
C PHE A 347 10.15 8.16 -15.82
N TYR A 348 8.85 8.36 -16.05
CA TYR A 348 8.26 8.29 -17.39
C TYR A 348 8.78 9.39 -18.32
N LEU A 349 8.97 10.61 -17.83
CA LEU A 349 9.61 11.69 -18.59
C LEU A 349 11.06 11.33 -18.98
N GLY A 350 11.77 10.57 -18.14
CA GLY A 350 13.08 10.00 -18.45
C GLY A 350 13.01 8.95 -19.56
N GLN A 351 12.02 8.05 -19.53
CA GLN A 351 11.81 7.04 -20.57
C GLN A 351 11.34 7.64 -21.89
N ALA A 352 10.58 8.74 -21.86
CA ALA A 352 10.09 9.45 -23.03
C ALA A 352 11.22 9.93 -23.97
N LYS A 353 12.43 10.11 -23.43
CA LYS A 353 13.63 10.45 -24.20
C LYS A 353 14.10 9.32 -25.13
N LYS A 354 13.65 8.09 -24.89
CA LYS A 354 14.00 6.89 -25.66
C LYS A 354 12.86 6.47 -26.58
N GLU A 355 11.63 6.54 -26.10
CA GLU A 355 10.43 6.05 -26.78
C GLU A 355 9.29 7.09 -26.66
N GLN A 356 8.46 7.25 -27.69
CA GLN A 356 7.29 8.16 -27.63
C GLN A 356 6.11 7.59 -26.81
N VAL A 357 6.14 6.29 -26.51
CA VAL A 357 5.12 5.56 -25.74
C VAL A 357 5.76 4.55 -24.80
N PHE A 358 4.99 4.09 -23.81
CA PHE A 358 5.50 3.32 -22.68
C PHE A 358 5.07 1.87 -22.73
N TYR A 359 5.95 1.03 -22.18
CA TYR A 359 5.73 -0.39 -22.02
C TYR A 359 4.76 -0.69 -20.86
N ASN A 360 4.19 -1.88 -20.87
CA ASN A 360 3.16 -2.29 -19.90
C ASN A 360 3.71 -2.36 -18.47
N GLY A 361 4.97 -2.77 -18.30
CA GLY A 361 5.58 -2.93 -16.99
C GLY A 361 7.08 -2.68 -16.96
N TYR A 362 7.55 -2.29 -15.77
CA TYR A 362 8.95 -2.05 -15.45
C TYR A 362 9.34 -2.74 -14.14
N TYR A 363 10.62 -3.05 -13.96
CA TYR A 363 11.14 -3.50 -12.67
C TYR A 363 11.27 -2.31 -11.70
N VAL A 364 10.73 -2.44 -10.49
CA VAL A 364 10.78 -1.42 -9.44
C VAL A 364 12.23 -1.15 -9.02
N SER A 365 13.04 -2.19 -8.90
CA SER A 365 14.42 -2.12 -8.42
C SER A 365 15.39 -1.45 -9.41
N THR A 366 15.24 -1.70 -10.71
CA THR A 366 16.17 -1.25 -11.76
C THR A 366 15.60 -0.15 -12.66
N GLY A 367 14.27 -0.12 -12.86
CA GLY A 367 13.61 0.74 -13.84
C GLY A 367 13.72 0.23 -15.29
N GLU A 368 14.21 -1.00 -15.48
CA GLU A 368 14.24 -1.67 -16.78
C GLU A 368 12.87 -2.22 -17.16
N VAL A 369 12.64 -2.48 -18.44
CA VAL A 369 11.37 -3.01 -18.93
C VAL A 369 11.20 -4.45 -18.47
N SER A 370 10.07 -4.75 -17.80
CA SER A 370 9.71 -6.12 -17.40
C SER A 370 8.74 -6.76 -18.39
N GLU A 371 7.92 -5.96 -19.07
CA GLU A 371 6.97 -6.43 -20.08
C GLU A 371 6.97 -5.51 -21.29
N PHE A 372 7.42 -6.02 -22.44
CA PHE A 372 7.66 -5.25 -23.67
C PHE A 372 6.38 -4.97 -24.50
N VAL A 373 5.21 -5.24 -23.93
CA VAL A 373 3.93 -4.99 -24.60
C VAL A 373 3.58 -3.50 -24.50
N ILE A 374 3.08 -2.93 -25.59
CA ILE A 374 2.61 -1.54 -25.64
C ILE A 374 1.09 -1.57 -25.85
N HIS A 375 0.35 -1.16 -24.82
CA HIS A 375 -1.11 -1.09 -24.86
C HIS A 375 -1.62 0.34 -24.70
N SER A 376 -2.78 0.60 -25.31
CA SER A 376 -3.44 1.90 -25.26
C SER A 376 -3.88 2.26 -23.85
N GLY A 377 -4.52 1.34 -23.11
CA GLY A 377 -5.00 1.57 -21.74
C GLY A 377 -3.95 2.15 -20.78
N PRO A 378 -2.84 1.44 -20.49
CA PRO A 378 -1.80 1.93 -19.57
C PRO A 378 -1.22 3.29 -19.98
N ASN A 379 -1.05 3.53 -21.30
CA ASN A 379 -0.57 4.82 -21.80
C ASN A 379 -1.63 5.92 -21.63
N LEU A 380 -2.91 5.65 -21.90
CA LEU A 380 -4.01 6.59 -21.64
C LEU A 380 -4.06 6.96 -20.16
N TRP A 381 -3.95 5.97 -19.26
CA TRP A 381 -3.92 6.19 -17.82
C TRP A 381 -2.74 7.04 -17.37
N LEU A 382 -1.54 6.84 -17.92
CA LEU A 382 -0.41 7.72 -17.65
C LEU A 382 -0.68 9.16 -18.11
N GLY A 383 -1.32 9.32 -19.27
CA GLY A 383 -1.81 10.62 -19.75
C GLY A 383 -2.81 11.24 -18.77
N ILE A 384 -3.80 10.49 -18.33
CA ILE A 384 -4.80 10.91 -17.33
C ILE A 384 -4.11 11.35 -16.04
N ALA A 385 -3.12 10.60 -15.54
CA ALA A 385 -2.37 10.94 -14.35
C ALA A 385 -1.62 12.27 -14.48
N VAL A 386 -1.01 12.54 -15.64
CA VAL A 386 -0.39 13.84 -15.94
C VAL A 386 -1.41 14.97 -15.88
N LEU A 387 -2.60 14.79 -16.45
CA LEU A 387 -3.65 15.82 -16.47
C LEU A 387 -4.20 16.10 -15.08
N GLN A 388 -4.44 15.05 -14.28
CA GLN A 388 -4.83 15.18 -12.88
C GLN A 388 -3.75 15.91 -12.07
N TYR A 389 -2.49 15.50 -12.19
CA TYR A 389 -1.37 16.18 -11.54
C TYR A 389 -1.30 17.66 -11.94
N THR A 390 -1.41 17.95 -13.24
CA THR A 390 -1.35 19.32 -13.77
C THR A 390 -2.47 20.17 -13.15
N LYS A 391 -3.70 19.66 -13.16
CA LYS A 391 -4.88 20.37 -12.63
C LYS A 391 -4.76 20.62 -11.13
N LEU A 392 -4.32 19.62 -10.37
CA LEU A 392 -4.28 19.68 -8.90
C LEU A 392 -3.06 20.45 -8.36
N SER A 393 -1.92 20.40 -9.04
CA SER A 393 -0.67 21.04 -8.60
C SER A 393 -0.42 22.41 -9.22
N GLY A 394 -1.02 22.68 -10.40
CA GLY A 394 -0.68 23.83 -11.24
C GLY A 394 0.66 23.71 -11.98
N ASP A 395 1.37 22.58 -11.85
CA ASP A 395 2.67 22.35 -12.48
C ASP A 395 2.52 21.68 -13.85
N ASN A 396 2.88 22.43 -14.89
CA ASN A 396 2.77 22.03 -16.29
C ASN A 396 3.97 21.23 -16.82
N LYS A 397 4.98 20.93 -15.98
CA LYS A 397 6.23 20.26 -16.39
C LYS A 397 6.01 18.99 -17.22
N TYR A 398 4.99 18.22 -16.87
CA TYR A 398 4.72 16.91 -17.50
C TYR A 398 3.70 16.98 -18.64
N LEU A 399 3.08 18.12 -18.93
CA LEU A 399 2.14 18.23 -20.05
C LEU A 399 2.68 17.75 -21.40
N PRO A 400 3.98 17.92 -21.76
CA PRO A 400 4.53 17.32 -22.97
C PRO A 400 4.34 15.81 -23.03
N LEU A 401 4.47 15.09 -21.91
CA LEU A 401 4.25 13.65 -21.81
C LEU A 401 2.82 13.27 -22.23
N ALA A 402 1.82 13.99 -21.72
CA ALA A 402 0.42 13.78 -22.12
C ALA A 402 0.20 14.11 -23.61
N ARG A 403 0.84 15.17 -24.13
CA ARG A 403 0.73 15.53 -25.56
C ARG A 403 1.34 14.47 -26.47
N ASP A 404 2.46 13.86 -26.09
CA ASP A 404 3.10 12.79 -26.88
C ASP A 404 2.22 11.54 -26.92
N ILE A 405 1.66 11.15 -25.76
CA ILE A 405 0.66 10.08 -25.67
C ILE A 405 -0.54 10.40 -26.56
N ALA A 406 -1.09 11.62 -26.47
CA ALA A 406 -2.22 12.04 -27.30
C ALA A 406 -1.88 12.02 -28.80
N GLY A 407 -0.69 12.47 -29.18
CA GLY A 407 -0.22 12.40 -30.56
C GLY A 407 -0.15 10.97 -31.09
N TRP A 408 0.27 10.01 -30.26
CA TRP A 408 0.25 8.60 -30.61
C TRP A 408 -1.16 8.03 -30.69
N MET A 409 -2.04 8.33 -29.73
CA MET A 409 -3.44 7.89 -29.74
C MET A 409 -4.19 8.43 -30.96
N LEU A 410 -3.95 9.69 -31.35
CA LEU A 410 -4.53 10.28 -32.55
C LEU A 410 -4.06 9.58 -33.84
N LYS A 411 -2.81 9.10 -33.89
CA LYS A 411 -2.33 8.28 -35.01
C LYS A 411 -3.08 6.96 -35.06
N LEU A 412 -3.20 6.28 -33.92
CA LEU A 412 -3.95 5.03 -33.81
C LEU A 412 -5.42 5.18 -34.19
N GLN A 413 -6.08 6.24 -33.69
CA GLN A 413 -7.49 6.52 -33.98
C GLN A 413 -7.74 6.71 -35.47
N LYS A 414 -6.81 7.36 -36.18
CA LYS A 414 -6.92 7.59 -37.65
C LYS A 414 -6.82 6.30 -38.46
N GLU A 415 -6.26 5.22 -37.91
CA GLU A 415 -6.21 3.92 -38.57
C GLU A 415 -7.59 3.25 -38.61
N ASP A 416 -8.49 3.61 -37.69
CA ASP A 416 -9.88 3.19 -37.69
C ASP A 416 -10.79 4.25 -38.33
N LYS A 417 -11.44 3.91 -39.44
CA LYS A 417 -12.32 4.86 -40.16
C LYS A 417 -13.52 5.31 -39.32
N GLU A 418 -13.84 4.60 -38.26
CA GLU A 418 -14.96 4.86 -37.36
C GLU A 418 -14.53 5.54 -36.05
N GLY A 419 -13.24 5.86 -35.89
CA GLY A 419 -12.74 6.66 -34.77
C GLY A 419 -12.46 5.89 -33.47
N GLY A 420 -12.38 4.56 -33.53
CA GLY A 420 -12.04 3.71 -32.39
C GLY A 420 -10.55 3.65 -32.08
N LEU A 421 -10.25 3.39 -30.81
CA LEU A 421 -8.89 3.11 -30.33
C LEU A 421 -8.70 1.59 -30.20
N ARG A 422 -7.75 1.04 -30.94
CA ARG A 422 -7.33 -0.36 -30.80
C ARG A 422 -6.54 -0.60 -29.51
N GLY A 423 -6.40 -1.87 -29.12
CA GLY A 423 -5.71 -2.29 -27.90
C GLY A 423 -4.24 -1.86 -27.79
N GLY A 424 -3.57 -1.69 -28.93
CA GLY A 424 -2.16 -1.33 -29.04
C GLY A 424 -1.73 -1.40 -30.51
N PRO A 425 -0.48 -1.06 -30.85
CA PRO A 425 -0.03 -0.97 -32.24
C PRO A 425 0.04 -2.33 -32.94
N GLN A 426 0.32 -3.40 -32.18
CA GLN A 426 0.42 -4.78 -32.67
C GLN A 426 -0.86 -5.59 -32.46
N THR A 427 -1.95 -4.91 -32.11
CA THR A 427 -3.18 -5.52 -31.63
C THR A 427 -4.33 -5.20 -32.56
N SER A 428 -5.12 -6.20 -32.95
CA SER A 428 -6.26 -6.01 -33.86
C SER A 428 -7.59 -5.76 -33.14
N TRP A 429 -7.69 -6.07 -31.84
CA TRP A 429 -8.92 -5.91 -31.08
C TRP A 429 -9.11 -4.47 -30.58
N TYR A 430 -10.38 -4.14 -30.28
CA TYR A 430 -10.80 -2.87 -29.69
C TYR A 430 -11.61 -3.20 -28.45
N SER A 431 -11.24 -2.63 -27.29
CA SER A 431 -11.99 -2.80 -26.05
C SER A 431 -12.81 -1.55 -25.71
N THR A 432 -13.95 -1.77 -25.07
CA THR A 432 -14.81 -0.72 -24.54
C THR A 432 -14.07 0.07 -23.46
N GLU A 433 -13.33 -0.59 -22.58
CA GLU A 433 -12.52 0.05 -21.53
C GLU A 433 -11.51 1.05 -22.11
N HIS A 434 -10.65 0.64 -23.05
CA HIS A 434 -9.66 1.54 -23.63
C HIS A 434 -10.28 2.73 -24.38
N ASN A 435 -11.48 2.55 -24.94
CA ASN A 435 -12.19 3.64 -25.60
C ASN A 435 -12.87 4.57 -24.58
N LEU A 436 -13.31 4.06 -23.43
CA LEU A 436 -13.77 4.88 -22.31
C LEU A 436 -12.60 5.68 -21.69
N ASP A 437 -11.43 5.07 -21.54
CA ASP A 437 -10.20 5.77 -21.13
C ASP A 437 -9.83 6.86 -22.15
N GLY A 438 -9.92 6.54 -23.44
CA GLY A 438 -9.61 7.44 -24.55
C GLY A 438 -10.51 8.66 -24.57
N PHE A 439 -11.82 8.44 -24.41
CA PHE A 439 -12.80 9.52 -24.28
C PHE A 439 -12.46 10.44 -23.10
N ALA A 440 -12.26 9.87 -21.90
CA ALA A 440 -11.92 10.62 -20.70
C ALA A 440 -10.63 11.42 -20.89
N PHE A 441 -9.56 10.78 -21.39
CA PHE A 441 -8.28 11.42 -21.62
C PHE A 441 -8.38 12.59 -22.61
N PHE A 442 -9.02 12.42 -23.76
CA PHE A 442 -9.17 13.48 -24.74
C PHE A 442 -10.08 14.62 -24.27
N ASP A 443 -11.16 14.33 -23.54
CA ASP A 443 -12.04 15.35 -22.95
C ASP A 443 -11.29 16.18 -21.91
N MET A 444 -10.56 15.52 -21.00
CA MET A 444 -9.74 16.20 -20.00
C MET A 444 -8.63 17.04 -20.62
N LEU A 445 -7.95 16.51 -21.64
CA LEU A 445 -6.88 17.23 -22.34
C LEU A 445 -7.45 18.48 -23.04
N TYR A 446 -8.59 18.36 -23.72
CA TYR A 446 -9.30 19.49 -24.31
C TYR A 446 -9.67 20.56 -23.27
N ARG A 447 -10.16 20.16 -22.09
CA ARG A 447 -10.48 21.13 -21.02
C ARG A 447 -9.26 21.88 -20.52
N ILE A 448 -8.06 21.28 -20.59
CA ILE A 448 -6.81 21.93 -20.16
C ILE A 448 -6.24 22.86 -21.24
N ASN A 449 -6.30 22.50 -22.52
CA ASN A 449 -5.59 23.23 -23.59
C ASN A 449 -6.48 23.88 -24.65
N SER A 450 -7.79 23.59 -24.66
CA SER A 450 -8.77 24.08 -25.64
C SER A 450 -8.45 23.75 -27.11
N GLU A 451 -7.63 22.75 -27.40
CA GLU A 451 -7.27 22.37 -28.76
C GLU A 451 -8.38 21.52 -29.42
N ALA A 452 -8.92 22.00 -30.55
CA ALA A 452 -10.06 21.39 -31.23
C ALA A 452 -9.81 19.93 -31.67
N ALA A 453 -8.56 19.54 -31.92
CA ALA A 453 -8.20 18.17 -32.30
C ALA A 453 -8.59 17.15 -31.21
N TYR A 454 -8.39 17.48 -29.93
CA TYR A 454 -8.73 16.58 -28.82
C TYR A 454 -10.23 16.51 -28.59
N ARG A 455 -10.95 17.63 -28.73
CA ARG A 455 -12.43 17.61 -28.72
C ARG A 455 -12.97 16.70 -29.82
N LYS A 456 -12.43 16.80 -31.05
CA LYS A 456 -12.83 15.94 -32.15
C LYS A 456 -12.54 14.47 -31.84
N ALA A 457 -11.35 14.16 -31.34
CA ALA A 457 -10.96 12.80 -30.97
C ALA A 457 -11.89 12.19 -29.91
N ALA A 458 -12.24 12.95 -28.87
CA ALA A 458 -13.22 12.52 -27.86
C ALA A 458 -14.59 12.25 -28.50
N GLN A 459 -15.06 13.11 -29.40
CA GLN A 459 -16.34 12.93 -30.11
C GLN A 459 -16.33 11.70 -31.01
N ASP A 460 -15.24 11.47 -31.75
CA ASP A 460 -15.05 10.31 -32.61
C ASP A 460 -15.07 9.01 -31.75
N THR A 461 -14.36 8.99 -30.62
CA THR A 461 -14.37 7.85 -29.68
C THR A 461 -15.75 7.64 -29.05
N LEU A 462 -16.47 8.71 -28.70
CA LEU A 462 -17.83 8.61 -28.15
C LEU A 462 -18.80 8.03 -29.18
N LEU A 463 -18.70 8.44 -30.44
CA LEU A 463 -19.50 7.88 -31.52
C LEU A 463 -19.17 6.41 -31.74
N TRP A 464 -17.88 6.05 -31.69
CA TRP A 464 -17.44 4.66 -31.76
C TRP A 464 -18.06 3.81 -30.63
N LEU A 465 -17.99 4.29 -29.39
CA LEU A 465 -18.60 3.63 -28.23
C LEU A 465 -20.11 3.43 -28.43
N LYS A 466 -20.80 4.45 -28.92
CA LYS A 466 -22.23 4.37 -29.25
C LYS A 466 -22.53 3.27 -30.28
N ASN A 467 -21.67 3.12 -31.28
CA ASN A 467 -21.89 2.20 -32.39
C ASN A 467 -21.46 0.76 -32.11
N HIS A 468 -20.58 0.52 -31.13
CA HIS A 468 -19.97 -0.80 -30.90
C HIS A 468 -20.13 -1.35 -29.48
N ALA A 469 -20.23 -0.49 -28.47
CA ALA A 469 -20.37 -0.88 -27.07
C ALA A 469 -21.81 -0.69 -26.55
N TYR A 470 -22.47 0.37 -27.01
CA TYR A 470 -23.83 0.79 -26.62
C TYR A 470 -24.78 0.78 -27.83
N ASP A 471 -24.57 -0.15 -28.75
CA ASP A 471 -25.32 -0.25 -30.02
C ASP A 471 -26.77 -0.72 -29.82
N ASN A 472 -27.10 -1.16 -28.61
CA ASN A 472 -28.45 -1.44 -28.14
C ASN A 472 -28.71 -0.61 -26.86
N PRO A 473 -29.86 0.10 -26.76
CA PRO A 473 -30.23 0.81 -25.52
C PRO A 473 -30.40 -0.13 -24.30
N ALA A 474 -30.58 -1.43 -24.53
CA ALA A 474 -30.60 -2.44 -23.48
C ALA A 474 -29.20 -3.02 -23.20
N VAL A 475 -28.93 -3.31 -21.92
CA VAL A 475 -27.80 -4.13 -21.46
C VAL A 475 -27.85 -5.55 -22.05
N PRO A 476 -26.72 -6.27 -22.24
CA PRO A 476 -25.37 -5.98 -21.74
C PRO A 476 -24.57 -4.97 -22.57
N ILE A 477 -23.60 -4.34 -21.91
CA ILE A 477 -22.52 -3.61 -22.58
C ILE A 477 -21.53 -4.64 -23.12
N LYS A 478 -21.12 -4.48 -24.38
CA LYS A 478 -20.11 -5.35 -25.00
C LYS A 478 -18.72 -5.01 -24.49
N ARG A 479 -17.87 -6.01 -24.27
CA ARG A 479 -16.45 -5.81 -23.89
C ARG A 479 -15.65 -5.12 -24.98
N GLY A 480 -16.07 -5.21 -26.24
CA GLY A 480 -15.42 -4.53 -27.35
C GLY A 480 -16.13 -4.73 -28.69
N ARG A 481 -15.56 -4.17 -29.76
CA ARG A 481 -16.09 -4.35 -31.13
C ARG A 481 -16.07 -5.83 -31.50
N GLY A 482 -17.26 -6.38 -31.76
CA GLY A 482 -17.43 -7.80 -32.08
C GLY A 482 -17.22 -8.76 -30.91
N ASP A 483 -17.14 -8.24 -29.67
CA ASP A 483 -16.91 -9.04 -28.47
C ASP A 483 -18.02 -8.83 -27.43
N ALA A 484 -18.95 -9.78 -27.39
CA ALA A 484 -20.10 -9.77 -26.48
C ALA A 484 -19.80 -10.38 -25.10
N THR A 485 -18.53 -10.70 -24.80
CA THR A 485 -18.12 -11.15 -23.47
C THR A 485 -18.48 -10.09 -22.42
N ILE A 486 -18.93 -10.53 -21.25
CA ILE A 486 -19.26 -9.63 -20.13
C ILE A 486 -17.99 -9.39 -19.31
N ALA A 487 -17.54 -8.14 -19.27
CA ALA A 487 -16.48 -7.66 -18.40
C ALA A 487 -17.06 -6.60 -17.46
N THR A 488 -16.98 -6.83 -16.16
CA THR A 488 -17.64 -6.02 -15.12
C THR A 488 -17.10 -4.59 -15.03
N ASP A 489 -15.80 -4.39 -15.26
CA ASP A 489 -15.16 -3.08 -15.40
C ASP A 489 -15.89 -2.15 -16.39
N THR A 490 -16.37 -2.66 -17.53
CA THR A 490 -17.04 -1.85 -18.56
C THR A 490 -18.29 -1.16 -18.03
N TYR A 491 -18.96 -1.72 -17.01
CA TYR A 491 -20.14 -1.15 -16.38
C TYR A 491 -19.75 0.00 -15.44
N ALA A 492 -18.72 -0.19 -14.60
CA ALA A 492 -18.20 0.87 -13.74
C ALA A 492 -17.58 2.01 -14.56
N TRP A 493 -16.81 1.69 -15.60
CA TRP A 493 -16.16 2.69 -16.47
C TRP A 493 -17.18 3.50 -17.27
N SER A 494 -18.31 2.91 -17.67
CA SER A 494 -19.41 3.67 -18.27
C SER A 494 -19.85 4.82 -17.37
N ILE A 495 -20.08 4.53 -16.08
CA ILE A 495 -20.49 5.55 -15.11
C ILE A 495 -19.36 6.56 -14.86
N ALA A 496 -18.12 6.09 -14.68
CA ALA A 496 -16.99 6.94 -14.32
C ALA A 496 -16.48 7.83 -15.46
N SER A 497 -16.40 7.32 -16.70
CA SER A 497 -15.88 8.04 -17.87
C SER A 497 -16.93 8.93 -18.53
N LEU A 498 -18.13 8.38 -18.81
CA LEU A 498 -19.17 9.13 -19.52
C LEU A 498 -20.04 9.95 -18.58
N GLY A 499 -20.28 9.46 -17.37
CA GLY A 499 -21.22 10.05 -16.42
C GLY A 499 -22.68 9.62 -16.69
N PRO A 500 -23.52 9.51 -15.65
CA PRO A 500 -24.92 9.10 -15.80
C PRO A 500 -25.73 9.98 -16.77
N GLN A 501 -25.49 11.29 -16.76
CA GLN A 501 -26.19 12.24 -17.63
C GLN A 501 -25.94 11.95 -19.12
N ARG A 502 -24.68 11.75 -19.52
CA ARG A 502 -24.32 11.49 -20.92
C ARG A 502 -24.82 10.13 -21.38
N LEU A 503 -24.78 9.12 -20.51
CA LEU A 503 -25.36 7.81 -20.79
C LEU A 503 -26.87 7.93 -21.08
N ALA A 504 -27.60 8.69 -20.25
CA ALA A 504 -29.03 8.96 -20.48
C ALA A 504 -29.28 9.69 -21.81
N GLU A 505 -28.46 10.69 -22.15
CA GLU A 505 -28.53 11.40 -23.44
C GLU A 505 -28.23 10.48 -24.65
N MET A 506 -27.43 9.44 -24.44
CA MET A 506 -27.15 8.41 -25.44
C MET A 506 -28.26 7.36 -25.56
N GLY A 507 -29.30 7.43 -24.71
CA GLY A 507 -30.41 6.47 -24.67
C GLY A 507 -30.15 5.25 -23.79
N MET A 508 -29.07 5.24 -23.01
CA MET A 508 -28.76 4.20 -22.04
C MET A 508 -29.41 4.52 -20.69
N ASP A 509 -29.73 3.49 -19.90
CA ASP A 509 -30.16 3.65 -18.51
C ASP A 509 -28.98 3.36 -17.55
N PRO A 510 -28.43 4.38 -16.86
CA PRO A 510 -27.34 4.20 -15.90
C PRO A 510 -27.68 3.24 -14.75
N GLU A 511 -28.94 3.17 -14.31
CA GLU A 511 -29.35 2.25 -13.26
C GLU A 511 -29.42 0.81 -13.78
N ALA A 512 -29.93 0.62 -14.99
CA ALA A 512 -29.95 -0.70 -15.62
C ALA A 512 -28.54 -1.25 -15.86
N ILE A 513 -27.57 -0.38 -16.21
CA ILE A 513 -26.14 -0.75 -16.32
C ILE A 513 -25.63 -1.31 -14.99
N MET A 514 -25.81 -0.57 -13.89
CA MET A 514 -25.34 -1.02 -12.58
C MET A 514 -26.09 -2.25 -12.08
N LYS A 515 -27.40 -2.31 -12.29
CA LYS A 515 -28.21 -3.47 -11.93
C LYS A 515 -27.79 -4.73 -12.70
N PHE A 516 -27.46 -4.61 -13.98
CA PHE A 516 -26.97 -5.74 -14.76
C PHE A 516 -25.67 -6.31 -14.18
N ALA A 517 -24.74 -5.43 -13.82
CA ALA A 517 -23.49 -5.84 -13.18
C ALA A 517 -23.73 -6.53 -11.83
N GLU A 518 -24.64 -6.02 -10.99
CA GLU A 518 -25.06 -6.69 -9.74
C GLU A 518 -25.60 -8.10 -10.02
N ASP A 519 -26.55 -8.22 -10.94
CA ASP A 519 -27.27 -9.48 -11.20
C ASP A 519 -26.39 -10.56 -11.86
N ASN A 520 -25.34 -10.16 -12.60
CA ASN A 520 -24.54 -11.08 -13.42
C ASN A 520 -23.09 -11.26 -12.95
N CYS A 521 -22.53 -10.27 -12.27
CA CYS A 521 -21.13 -10.25 -11.83
C CYS A 521 -21.00 -10.15 -10.32
N GLY A 522 -22.09 -9.88 -9.59
CA GLY A 522 -22.11 -9.94 -8.13
C GLY A 522 -21.85 -11.35 -7.62
N VAL A 523 -20.96 -11.46 -6.64
CA VAL A 523 -20.57 -12.73 -6.01
C VAL A 523 -20.62 -12.58 -4.49
N ALA A 524 -21.11 -13.62 -3.82
CA ALA A 524 -21.04 -13.79 -2.37
C ALA A 524 -20.33 -15.12 -2.08
N LEU A 525 -19.32 -15.10 -1.21
CA LEU A 525 -18.53 -16.27 -0.84
C LEU A 525 -17.94 -16.14 0.56
N ASP A 526 -17.42 -17.24 1.09
CA ASP A 526 -16.61 -17.24 2.30
C ASP A 526 -15.13 -17.00 1.96
N TYR A 527 -14.59 -15.88 2.44
CA TYR A 527 -13.20 -15.50 2.25
C TYR A 527 -12.35 -15.98 3.43
N ILE A 528 -11.26 -16.69 3.12
CA ILE A 528 -10.30 -17.14 4.12
C ILE A 528 -9.23 -16.05 4.27
N ARG A 529 -9.26 -15.34 5.39
CA ARG A 529 -8.27 -14.31 5.73
C ARG A 529 -6.89 -14.95 5.96
N PRO A 530 -5.79 -14.20 5.87
CA PRO A 530 -4.44 -14.71 6.15
C PRO A 530 -4.27 -15.37 7.53
N GLY A 531 -5.09 -14.99 8.51
CA GLY A 531 -5.13 -15.60 9.86
C GLY A 531 -5.87 -16.95 9.95
N GLY A 532 -6.47 -17.42 8.86
CA GLY A 532 -7.25 -18.66 8.80
C GLY A 532 -8.73 -18.51 9.15
N GLU A 533 -9.15 -17.32 9.59
CA GLU A 533 -10.56 -16.99 9.82
C GLU A 533 -11.33 -16.97 8.49
N SER A 534 -12.52 -17.57 8.48
CA SER A 534 -13.45 -17.55 7.35
C SER A 534 -14.52 -16.49 7.57
N ILE A 535 -14.67 -15.54 6.65
CA ILE A 535 -15.66 -14.47 6.73
C ILE A 535 -16.49 -14.37 5.46
N ALA A 536 -17.81 -14.28 5.60
CA ALA A 536 -18.71 -14.07 4.47
C ALA A 536 -18.54 -12.66 3.90
N VAL A 537 -18.22 -12.58 2.62
CA VAL A 537 -18.01 -11.32 1.88
C VAL A 537 -18.84 -11.28 0.59
N LYS A 538 -19.18 -10.07 0.15
CA LYS A 538 -19.80 -9.82 -1.14
C LYS A 538 -18.97 -8.85 -1.98
N GLY A 539 -19.02 -9.00 -3.28
CA GLY A 539 -18.36 -8.08 -4.20
C GLY A 539 -18.66 -8.44 -5.64
N PHE A 540 -17.73 -8.10 -6.52
CA PHE A 540 -17.87 -8.32 -7.96
C PHE A 540 -16.71 -9.14 -8.51
N ASP A 541 -17.03 -10.08 -9.39
CA ASP A 541 -16.07 -10.88 -10.15
C ASP A 541 -15.52 -10.09 -11.34
N PHE A 542 -14.42 -10.58 -11.91
CA PHE A 542 -13.87 -10.14 -13.19
C PHE A 542 -14.79 -10.44 -14.37
N ALA A 543 -15.62 -11.47 -14.27
CA ALA A 543 -16.51 -11.83 -15.35
C ALA A 543 -17.83 -12.38 -14.81
N LYS A 544 -18.77 -12.68 -15.70
CA LYS A 544 -20.00 -13.35 -15.30
C LYS A 544 -19.69 -14.74 -14.73
N GLN A 545 -20.02 -14.94 -13.44
CA GLN A 545 -19.69 -16.14 -12.66
C GLN A 545 -20.08 -17.46 -13.36
N ARG A 546 -21.22 -17.48 -14.07
CA ARG A 546 -21.76 -18.68 -14.73
C ARG A 546 -20.90 -19.26 -15.86
N HIS A 547 -19.83 -18.58 -16.28
CA HIS A 547 -19.01 -19.00 -17.41
C HIS A 547 -17.59 -19.45 -17.05
N LEU A 548 -17.22 -19.50 -15.77
CA LEU A 548 -15.87 -19.87 -15.34
C LEU A 548 -15.87 -21.10 -14.43
N ALA A 549 -15.10 -22.13 -14.80
CA ALA A 549 -15.01 -23.40 -14.06
C ALA A 549 -14.47 -23.25 -12.62
N ARG A 550 -13.78 -22.13 -12.33
CA ARG A 550 -13.25 -21.78 -11.01
C ARG A 550 -14.30 -21.31 -9.99
N GLY A 551 -15.55 -21.14 -10.38
CA GLY A 551 -16.57 -20.51 -9.55
C GLY A 551 -16.37 -18.99 -9.43
N GLY A 552 -17.11 -18.36 -8.51
CA GLY A 552 -17.07 -16.91 -8.33
C GLY A 552 -15.87 -16.48 -7.49
N ILE A 553 -15.22 -15.39 -7.87
CA ILE A 553 -14.20 -14.72 -7.07
C ILE A 553 -14.56 -13.24 -6.95
N ILE A 554 -14.08 -12.60 -5.89
CA ILE A 554 -14.27 -11.16 -5.71
C ILE A 554 -12.97 -10.47 -6.10
N SER A 555 -13.04 -9.58 -7.10
CA SER A 555 -11.99 -8.61 -7.43
C SER A 555 -12.12 -7.41 -6.49
N CYS A 556 -11.09 -7.14 -5.69
CA CYS A 556 -11.13 -5.99 -4.78
C CYS A 556 -11.12 -4.67 -5.56
N GLU A 557 -10.35 -4.61 -6.65
CA GLU A 557 -10.30 -3.45 -7.52
C GLU A 557 -11.68 -3.16 -8.12
N TRP A 558 -12.28 -4.15 -8.78
CA TRP A 558 -13.53 -3.93 -9.51
C TRP A 558 -14.72 -3.71 -8.57
N THR A 559 -14.70 -4.33 -7.40
CA THR A 559 -15.68 -4.03 -6.33
C THR A 559 -15.55 -2.57 -5.88
N ALA A 560 -14.32 -2.05 -5.74
CA ALA A 560 -14.11 -0.64 -5.40
C ALA A 560 -14.53 0.31 -6.54
N GLN A 561 -14.31 -0.07 -7.80
CA GLN A 561 -14.79 0.69 -8.96
C GLN A 561 -16.33 0.77 -9.00
N MET A 562 -17.02 -0.33 -8.65
CA MET A 562 -18.48 -0.35 -8.49
C MET A 562 -18.94 0.55 -7.33
N ALA A 563 -18.27 0.47 -6.18
CA ALA A 563 -18.54 1.35 -5.04
C ALA A 563 -18.40 2.84 -5.40
N LEU A 564 -17.35 3.21 -6.14
CA LEU A 564 -17.19 4.56 -6.68
C LEU A 564 -18.35 4.94 -7.62
N SER A 565 -18.73 4.04 -8.52
CA SER A 565 -19.82 4.26 -9.48
C SER A 565 -21.18 4.51 -8.79
N TYR A 566 -21.47 3.82 -7.69
CA TYR A 566 -22.64 4.13 -6.86
C TYR A 566 -22.56 5.53 -6.25
N LYS A 567 -21.39 5.99 -5.79
CA LYS A 567 -21.23 7.39 -5.33
C LYS A 567 -21.49 8.39 -6.45
N LEU A 568 -21.08 8.09 -7.68
CA LEU A 568 -21.36 8.94 -8.84
C LEU A 568 -22.85 8.98 -9.17
N LEU A 569 -23.56 7.85 -9.11
CA LEU A 569 -25.01 7.82 -9.24
C LEU A 569 -25.72 8.60 -8.13
N SER A 570 -25.26 8.47 -6.88
CA SER A 570 -25.80 9.25 -5.76
C SER A 570 -25.66 10.76 -6.02
N ARG A 571 -24.49 11.23 -6.49
CA ARG A 571 -24.28 12.64 -6.87
C ARG A 571 -25.20 13.08 -8.00
N TYR A 572 -25.35 12.25 -9.02
CA TYR A 572 -26.25 12.52 -10.14
C TYR A 572 -27.69 12.71 -9.66
N TYR A 573 -28.23 11.79 -8.86
CA TYR A 573 -29.59 11.92 -8.31
C TYR A 573 -29.74 13.04 -7.28
N GLY A 574 -28.64 13.41 -6.60
CA GLY A 574 -28.58 14.58 -5.74
C GLY A 574 -28.80 15.88 -6.51
N SER A 575 -28.23 15.99 -7.72
CA SER A 575 -28.43 17.15 -8.60
C SER A 575 -29.88 17.29 -9.08
N SER A 576 -30.60 16.17 -9.20
CA SER A 576 -32.02 16.12 -9.60
C SER A 576 -33.00 16.17 -8.42
N GLY A 577 -32.50 16.23 -7.17
CA GLY A 577 -33.32 16.30 -5.96
C GLY A 577 -33.98 14.98 -5.51
N ASN A 578 -33.62 13.84 -6.10
CA ASN A 578 -34.21 12.54 -5.73
C ASN A 578 -33.54 11.96 -4.48
N ARG A 579 -34.06 12.32 -3.30
CA ARG A 579 -33.51 11.92 -1.99
C ARG A 579 -33.50 10.41 -1.76
N GLU A 580 -34.50 9.69 -2.27
CA GLU A 580 -34.60 8.23 -2.11
C GLU A 580 -33.46 7.54 -2.84
N LYS A 581 -33.22 7.90 -4.11
CA LYS A 581 -32.10 7.36 -4.89
C LYS A 581 -30.74 7.80 -4.37
N VAL A 582 -30.62 9.03 -3.87
CA VAL A 582 -29.38 9.50 -3.20
C VAL A 582 -29.01 8.55 -2.06
N LYS A 583 -29.97 8.23 -1.19
CA LYS A 583 -29.77 7.34 -0.04
C LYS A 583 -29.48 5.91 -0.52
N LEU A 584 -30.27 5.37 -1.43
CA LEU A 584 -30.08 4.03 -2.00
C LEU A 584 -28.65 3.80 -2.49
N TYR A 585 -28.12 4.74 -3.29
CA TYR A 585 -26.78 4.60 -3.86
C TYR A 585 -25.66 4.95 -2.88
N GLN A 586 -25.92 5.77 -1.84
CA GLN A 586 -24.99 5.93 -0.72
C GLN A 586 -24.87 4.63 0.08
N ASP A 587 -26.00 4.02 0.43
CA ASP A 587 -26.05 2.78 1.20
C ASP A 587 -25.36 1.63 0.44
N LYS A 588 -25.58 1.51 -0.88
CA LYS A 588 -24.84 0.54 -1.73
C LYS A 588 -23.34 0.79 -1.77
N ALA A 589 -22.91 2.05 -1.91
CA ALA A 589 -21.49 2.37 -1.89
C ALA A 589 -20.85 2.04 -0.54
N GLU A 590 -21.54 2.31 0.57
CA GLU A 590 -21.10 1.97 1.91
C GLU A 590 -21.03 0.45 2.12
N GLU A 591 -22.05 -0.31 1.68
CA GLU A 591 -22.05 -1.78 1.75
C GLU A 591 -20.78 -2.36 1.09
N TYR A 592 -20.50 -2.03 -0.16
CA TYR A 592 -19.33 -2.61 -0.84
C TYR A 592 -17.98 -2.12 -0.28
N LEU A 593 -17.90 -0.93 0.32
CA LEU A 593 -16.71 -0.49 1.05
C LEU A 593 -16.53 -1.26 2.37
N GLU A 594 -17.61 -1.56 3.08
CA GLU A 594 -17.59 -2.45 4.26
C GLU A 594 -17.12 -3.87 3.86
N GLU A 595 -17.64 -4.41 2.74
CA GLU A 595 -17.24 -5.73 2.24
C GLU A 595 -15.75 -5.78 1.85
N LEU A 596 -15.21 -4.73 1.22
CA LEU A 596 -13.78 -4.61 0.97
C LEU A 596 -12.97 -4.54 2.25
N THR A 597 -13.47 -3.82 3.26
CA THR A 597 -12.80 -3.67 4.56
C THR A 597 -12.65 -5.02 5.27
N LYS A 598 -13.61 -5.95 5.11
CA LYS A 598 -13.49 -7.35 5.59
C LYS A 598 -12.35 -8.12 4.94
N MET A 599 -11.97 -7.75 3.72
CA MET A 599 -10.88 -8.38 2.96
C MET A 599 -9.51 -7.73 3.22
N LEU A 600 -9.42 -6.75 4.12
CA LEU A 600 -8.15 -6.13 4.49
C LEU A 600 -7.13 -7.16 4.97
N ILE A 601 -5.93 -7.04 4.42
CA ILE A 601 -4.76 -7.81 4.84
C ILE A 601 -3.70 -6.87 5.40
N ALA A 602 -2.87 -7.39 6.29
CA ALA A 602 -1.71 -6.68 6.79
C ALA A 602 -0.53 -6.89 5.84
N SER A 603 0.10 -5.80 5.42
CA SER A 603 1.29 -5.83 4.57
C SER A 603 2.34 -6.84 5.06
N ALA A 604 2.82 -7.65 4.10
CA ALA A 604 3.76 -8.73 4.36
C ALA A 604 5.21 -8.25 4.52
N SER A 605 5.58 -7.09 3.95
CA SER A 605 6.97 -6.63 3.94
C SER A 605 7.35 -5.81 5.18
N ARG A 606 8.65 -5.72 5.40
CA ARG A 606 9.23 -4.81 6.40
C ARG A 606 8.99 -3.34 6.06
N THR A 607 8.94 -3.01 4.76
CA THR A 607 8.72 -1.64 4.28
C THR A 607 7.29 -1.19 4.57
N GLY A 608 6.32 -2.09 4.40
CA GLY A 608 4.93 -1.79 4.66
C GLY A 608 4.50 -1.86 6.11
N GLN A 609 5.36 -2.33 7.04
CA GLN A 609 5.14 -2.25 8.50
C GLN A 609 3.75 -2.75 8.96
N GLY A 610 3.20 -3.77 8.29
CA GLY A 610 1.86 -4.29 8.58
C GLY A 610 0.70 -3.33 8.31
N GLN A 611 0.92 -2.20 7.62
CA GLN A 611 -0.14 -1.29 7.18
C GLN A 611 -1.19 -2.07 6.37
N GLY A 612 -2.46 -1.68 6.49
CA GLY A 612 -3.56 -2.33 5.79
C GLY A 612 -3.49 -2.09 4.29
N CYS A 613 -3.66 -3.15 3.51
CA CYS A 613 -3.84 -3.09 2.06
C CYS A 613 -4.88 -4.14 1.64
N LEU A 614 -5.34 -4.05 0.40
CA LEU A 614 -6.26 -5.04 -0.15
C LEU A 614 -5.50 -6.08 -0.98
N PRO A 615 -5.91 -7.36 -0.92
CA PRO A 615 -5.48 -8.33 -1.90
C PRO A 615 -6.04 -7.97 -3.27
N TYR A 616 -5.48 -8.55 -4.34
CA TYR A 616 -6.04 -8.36 -5.68
C TYR A 616 -7.45 -8.98 -5.81
N ALA A 617 -7.61 -10.19 -5.26
CA ALA A 617 -8.86 -10.94 -5.30
C ALA A 617 -9.03 -11.82 -4.06
N SER A 618 -10.23 -12.40 -3.89
CA SER A 618 -10.55 -13.35 -2.83
C SER A 618 -9.76 -14.67 -2.90
N SER A 619 -9.15 -14.97 -4.06
CA SER A 619 -8.37 -16.18 -4.30
C SER A 619 -7.09 -15.86 -5.07
N ASP A 620 -5.98 -16.50 -4.70
CA ASP A 620 -4.69 -16.38 -5.37
C ASP A 620 -4.53 -17.39 -6.51
N PHE A 621 -3.78 -17.00 -7.55
CA PHE A 621 -3.47 -17.83 -8.71
C PHE A 621 -4.68 -18.50 -9.39
N VAL A 622 -5.73 -17.72 -9.65
CA VAL A 622 -6.93 -18.17 -10.38
C VAL A 622 -7.14 -17.37 -11.66
N ASP A 623 -7.69 -18.00 -12.70
CA ASP A 623 -7.95 -17.35 -14.00
C ASP A 623 -8.91 -16.17 -13.83
N THR A 624 -8.62 -15.00 -14.40
CA THR A 624 -9.55 -13.86 -14.33
C THR A 624 -10.68 -13.97 -15.34
N GLY A 625 -10.57 -14.85 -16.35
CA GLY A 625 -11.47 -14.88 -17.51
C GLY A 625 -11.09 -13.87 -18.60
N HIS A 626 -9.99 -13.14 -18.41
CA HIS A 626 -9.50 -12.13 -19.37
C HIS A 626 -8.09 -12.42 -19.89
N GLY A 627 -7.60 -13.65 -19.68
CA GLY A 627 -6.33 -14.12 -20.25
C GLY A 627 -5.12 -13.98 -19.33
N TRP A 628 -5.32 -13.67 -18.04
CA TRP A 628 -4.28 -13.72 -17.02
C TRP A 628 -4.80 -14.33 -15.72
N MET A 629 -3.88 -14.66 -14.82
CA MET A 629 -4.18 -15.22 -13.50
C MET A 629 -4.07 -14.13 -12.43
N THR A 630 -4.84 -14.24 -11.35
CA THR A 630 -4.61 -13.42 -10.15
C THR A 630 -3.19 -13.67 -9.60
N PRO A 631 -2.58 -12.68 -8.93
CA PRO A 631 -1.28 -12.85 -8.28
C PRO A 631 -1.26 -14.03 -7.31
N LYS A 632 -0.06 -14.58 -7.09
CA LYS A 632 0.20 -15.68 -6.16
C LYS A 632 0.35 -15.15 -4.75
N GLY A 633 -0.05 -15.95 -3.76
CA GLY A 633 0.18 -15.68 -2.34
C GLY A 633 -1.06 -15.15 -1.63
N LYS A 634 -1.36 -15.77 -0.49
CA LYS A 634 -2.52 -15.46 0.35
C LYS A 634 -2.43 -14.12 1.09
N ASN A 635 -1.25 -13.49 1.09
CA ASN A 635 -1.01 -12.19 1.75
C ASN A 635 -0.33 -11.20 0.80
N THR A 636 -0.73 -11.24 -0.48
CA THR A 636 -0.20 -10.38 -1.53
C THR A 636 -1.03 -9.11 -1.64
N GLY A 637 -0.43 -7.96 -1.35
CA GLY A 637 -1.07 -6.66 -1.43
C GLY A 637 -1.11 -6.14 -2.87
N SER A 638 -2.26 -5.66 -3.34
CA SER A 638 -2.44 -5.08 -4.67
C SER A 638 -2.48 -3.56 -4.61
N LEU A 639 -1.64 -2.93 -5.43
CA LEU A 639 -1.57 -1.48 -5.55
C LEU A 639 -2.88 -0.90 -6.12
N SER A 640 -3.37 -1.46 -7.23
CA SER A 640 -4.60 -1.00 -7.87
C SER A 640 -5.83 -1.17 -6.98
N ALA A 641 -6.03 -2.33 -6.36
CA ALA A 641 -7.15 -2.59 -5.47
C ALA A 641 -7.17 -1.62 -4.28
N THR A 642 -6.00 -1.42 -3.66
CA THR A 642 -5.86 -0.51 -2.52
C THR A 642 -6.14 0.93 -2.93
N ILE A 643 -5.63 1.39 -4.08
CA ILE A 643 -5.88 2.74 -4.57
C ILE A 643 -7.36 2.95 -4.94
N TYR A 644 -8.00 2.02 -5.64
CA TYR A 644 -9.42 2.18 -5.96
C TYR A 644 -10.31 2.21 -4.72
N ALA A 645 -9.99 1.45 -3.68
CA ALA A 645 -10.72 1.54 -2.41
C ALA A 645 -10.56 2.93 -1.76
N ILE A 646 -9.37 3.52 -1.81
CA ILE A 646 -9.13 4.91 -1.38
C ILE A 646 -9.97 5.88 -2.24
N LEU A 647 -9.90 5.77 -3.57
CA LEU A 647 -10.65 6.62 -4.48
C LEU A 647 -12.16 6.51 -4.24
N ALA A 648 -12.68 5.30 -4.06
CA ALA A 648 -14.09 5.04 -3.75
C ALA A 648 -14.48 5.61 -2.38
N TYR A 649 -13.66 5.44 -1.34
CA TYR A 649 -13.93 5.99 -0.02
C TYR A 649 -14.04 7.53 -0.06
N TYR A 650 -13.11 8.22 -0.72
CA TYR A 650 -13.15 9.68 -0.87
C TYR A 650 -14.07 10.16 -2.01
N GLY A 651 -14.62 9.25 -2.82
CA GLY A 651 -15.45 9.55 -3.99
C GLY A 651 -14.68 10.31 -5.09
N LEU A 652 -13.41 10.04 -5.27
CA LEU A 652 -12.54 10.68 -6.26
C LEU A 652 -12.67 9.93 -7.58
N ASN A 653 -13.19 10.60 -8.62
CA ASN A 653 -13.29 10.03 -9.95
C ASN A 653 -11.99 10.29 -10.73
N PRO A 654 -11.16 9.28 -11.02
CA PRO A 654 -9.92 9.49 -11.77
C PRO A 654 -10.15 9.84 -13.24
N LEU A 655 -11.31 9.48 -13.81
CA LEU A 655 -11.65 9.68 -15.23
C LEU A 655 -12.34 11.03 -15.52
N GLU A 656 -12.44 11.90 -14.52
CA GLU A 656 -12.92 13.27 -14.66
C GLU A 656 -11.92 14.23 -14.01
N LEU A 657 -11.63 15.37 -14.65
CA LEU A 657 -10.72 16.37 -14.05
C LEU A 657 -11.24 16.77 -12.67
N ALA A 658 -10.35 16.72 -11.67
CA ALA A 658 -10.68 17.20 -10.34
C ALA A 658 -11.19 18.65 -10.39
N ASN A 659 -12.31 18.89 -9.70
CA ASN A 659 -12.91 20.23 -9.57
C ASN A 659 -12.13 21.13 -8.63
#